data_AF-A0A7I4CNH8-F1
#
_entry.id   AF-A0A7I4CNH8-F1
#
_cell.length_a   1.000
_cell.length_b   1.000
_cell.length_c   1.000
_cell.angle_alpha   90.00
_cell.angle_beta   90.00
_cell.angle_gamma   90.00
#
_symmetry.space_group_name_H-M   'P 1'
#
loop_
_entity.id
_entity.type
_entity.pdbx_description
1 polymer ?
#
loop_
_entity_poly.entity_id
_entity_poly.type
_entity_poly.pdbx_seq_one_letter_code
_entity_poly.pdbx_strand_id
1 'polypeptide(L)'
;MQENSNEIPAGSLPRTLDIILRHEIVESARAGDKCIFTGTVVVIPDIAAISAPGDKAESRRKAGERGNRGGGGGEGLRGIKALGVRDLSYRLAFVANSVQAADRKQDGIDIRSGGKDGDTNDEDTLELKDEEKEEVLRMSQQPQIYDRLINSVAPTVFGHQDIKRAILLMLFGGVHKRTHEGINLRGDINVCIVGDPSCAKSQFLKYVAGFLPRAVYTSGKSSSAAGLTASVVKEPETGEFCIEAGALMLADNGICCIDEFDKMDIKDQVAIHEAMEQQTISITKAGIQATLNARTSILAAANPSGGRYDKSKPLKYNVALPPAILSRFDLVHVMIDEPDDIMDYNVARHIVRVHQHQEEALSPEFATVQLQRYIAYARSLKPQLSAEARKVLVEAYVALRRGDALPGSQVAYRITVRQLEGLVRLSEAIARCHLSSEVRPAHVREARRLLSTSIISVETHAIDLDDVPDEDLGNRPTENGHDVAVPMSEDRDPDNNGVDEDEQPHSTNGGEGDRDSKKKMTVTFEHFQRVTRAIVMHLRQLEDSVQDDSKAAGLKQRELQNWYVQETHEKQPFESIAEMAQEMKRVKAIIQHLINREGVLIVLDDGVEAAAAASAAQEATIADGDDASTPVQAPRPVRAEDERILAVNPNYVLD
;
A
#
# COMPACT_ATOMS: atom_id res chain seq x y z
N MET A 1 4.34 -36.00 13.08
CA MET A 1 5.07 -35.39 11.95
C MET A 1 4.22 -35.51 10.71
N GLN A 2 4.30 -34.51 9.82
CA GLN A 2 3.67 -34.53 8.51
C GLN A 2 4.74 -34.63 7.42
N GLU A 3 4.43 -35.30 6.31
CA GLU A 3 5.30 -35.32 5.12
C GLU A 3 5.65 -33.90 4.67
N ASN A 4 6.89 -33.69 4.23
CA ASN A 4 7.37 -32.40 3.75
C ASN A 4 6.65 -32.04 2.45
N SER A 5 6.16 -30.81 2.33
CA SER A 5 5.40 -30.34 1.16
C SER A 5 6.11 -30.55 -0.19
N ASN A 6 7.45 -30.57 -0.18
CA ASN A 6 8.27 -30.74 -1.39
C ASN A 6 8.35 -32.20 -1.89
N GLU A 7 8.02 -33.17 -1.03
CA GLU A 7 8.13 -34.61 -1.34
C GLU A 7 6.76 -35.27 -1.57
N ILE A 8 5.67 -34.49 -1.44
CA ILE A 8 4.31 -35.00 -1.63
C ILE A 8 4.06 -35.25 -3.13
N PRO A 9 3.65 -36.47 -3.54
CA PRO A 9 3.21 -36.73 -4.90
C PRO A 9 1.98 -35.88 -5.26
N ALA A 10 1.96 -35.31 -6.46
CA ALA A 10 0.82 -34.50 -6.92
C ALA A 10 -0.52 -35.25 -6.75
N GLY A 11 -1.45 -34.64 -6.01
CA GLY A 11 -2.78 -35.20 -5.75
C GLY A 11 -2.92 -36.11 -4.53
N SER A 12 -1.86 -36.34 -3.74
CA SER A 12 -1.96 -37.09 -2.48
C SER A 12 -2.13 -36.17 -1.27
N LEU A 13 -2.96 -36.59 -0.30
CA LEU A 13 -3.01 -35.95 1.00
C LEU A 13 -1.72 -36.27 1.78
N PRO A 14 -1.14 -35.28 2.49
CA PRO A 14 0.06 -35.48 3.27
C PRO A 14 -0.17 -36.55 4.35
N ARG A 15 0.69 -37.56 4.40
CA ARG A 15 0.61 -38.60 5.43
C ARG A 15 1.21 -38.09 6.73
N THR A 16 0.66 -38.56 7.84
CA THR A 16 1.17 -38.28 9.18
C THR A 16 1.69 -39.55 9.83
N LEU A 17 2.74 -39.39 10.63
CA LEU A 17 3.34 -40.47 11.41
C LEU A 17 3.66 -39.98 12.82
N ASP A 18 3.40 -40.81 13.82
CA ASP A 18 3.67 -40.48 15.21
C ASP A 18 5.14 -40.71 15.54
N ILE A 19 5.77 -39.67 16.08
CA ILE A 19 7.16 -39.72 16.51
C ILE A 19 7.19 -39.59 18.03
N ILE A 20 7.90 -40.50 18.68
CA ILE A 20 8.13 -40.48 20.12
C ILE A 20 9.53 -39.94 20.36
N LEU A 21 9.60 -38.79 21.05
CA LEU A 21 10.83 -38.19 21.56
C LEU A 21 10.97 -38.54 23.06
N ARG A 22 12.19 -38.80 23.53
CA ARG A 22 12.46 -39.18 24.94
C ARG A 22 13.66 -38.44 25.49
N HIS A 23 13.70 -38.19 26.80
CA HIS A 23 14.83 -37.53 27.48
C HIS A 23 15.09 -36.11 26.95
N GLU A 24 16.34 -35.78 26.64
CA GLU A 24 16.81 -34.43 26.29
C GLU A 24 16.30 -33.92 24.93
N ILE A 25 15.78 -34.81 24.06
CA ILE A 25 15.28 -34.41 22.73
C ILE A 25 13.83 -33.93 22.72
N VAL A 26 13.09 -34.00 23.83
CA VAL A 26 11.64 -33.70 23.87
C VAL A 26 11.31 -32.25 23.43
N GLU A 27 12.16 -31.28 23.74
CA GLU A 27 11.94 -29.86 23.40
C GLU A 27 12.68 -29.39 22.13
N SER A 28 13.37 -30.31 21.44
CA SER A 28 14.21 -29.97 20.28
C SER A 28 13.42 -29.70 18.99
N ALA A 29 12.15 -30.13 18.92
CA ALA A 29 11.27 -29.92 17.78
C ALA A 29 10.08 -29.04 18.19
N ARG A 30 9.80 -27.99 17.40
CA ARG A 30 8.61 -27.15 17.58
C ARG A 30 7.67 -27.27 16.39
N ALA A 31 6.41 -26.90 16.59
CA ALA A 31 5.43 -26.85 15.51
C ALA A 31 5.89 -25.89 14.41
N GLY A 32 5.81 -26.34 13.15
CA GLY A 32 6.26 -25.58 11.97
C GLY A 32 7.72 -25.80 11.57
N ASP A 33 8.52 -26.49 12.39
CA ASP A 33 9.92 -26.75 12.07
C ASP A 33 10.09 -27.93 11.12
N LYS A 34 10.99 -27.79 10.15
CA LYS A 34 11.51 -28.93 9.39
C LYS A 34 12.59 -29.59 10.22
N CYS A 35 12.35 -30.81 10.68
CA CYS A 35 13.30 -31.59 11.45
C CYS A 35 13.60 -32.93 10.77
N ILE A 36 14.88 -33.30 10.76
CA ILE A 36 15.38 -34.62 10.41
C ILE A 36 15.41 -35.45 11.69
N PHE A 37 14.59 -36.49 11.73
CA PHE A 37 14.54 -37.44 12.83
C PHE A 37 15.32 -38.69 12.45
N THR A 38 16.23 -39.12 13.34
CA THR A 38 16.94 -40.40 13.18
C THR A 38 16.51 -41.34 14.30
N GLY A 39 16.11 -42.55 13.95
CA GLY A 39 15.41 -43.43 14.88
C GLY A 39 15.07 -44.78 14.30
N THR A 40 14.21 -45.52 15.02
CA THR A 40 13.75 -46.86 14.64
C THR A 40 12.23 -46.88 14.56
N VAL A 41 11.70 -47.53 13.52
CA VAL A 41 10.26 -47.81 13.40
C VAL A 41 9.92 -48.97 14.36
N VAL A 42 8.96 -48.73 15.25
CA VAL A 42 8.48 -49.69 16.24
C VAL A 42 7.00 -49.96 16.00
N VAL A 43 6.60 -51.20 16.21
CA VAL A 43 5.20 -51.61 16.14
C VAL A 43 4.63 -51.55 17.56
N ILE A 44 3.66 -50.66 17.80
CA ILE A 44 2.98 -50.53 19.08
C ILE A 44 1.63 -51.25 18.98
N PRO A 45 1.37 -52.25 19.84
CA PRO A 45 0.06 -52.87 19.89
C PRO A 45 -0.94 -51.92 20.55
N ASP A 46 -2.15 -51.85 20.02
CA ASP A 46 -3.21 -51.02 20.59
C ASP A 46 -3.65 -51.57 21.96
N ILE A 47 -3.30 -50.85 23.02
CA ILE A 47 -3.59 -51.23 24.40
C ILE A 47 -5.10 -51.22 24.65
N ALA A 48 -5.87 -50.38 23.96
CA ALA A 48 -7.33 -50.37 24.08
C ALA A 48 -7.95 -51.67 23.51
N ALA A 49 -7.42 -52.16 22.38
CA ALA A 49 -7.80 -53.46 21.83
C ALA A 49 -7.33 -54.65 22.72
N ILE A 50 -6.24 -54.48 23.46
CA ILE A 50 -5.74 -55.48 24.43
C ILE A 50 -6.54 -55.44 25.75
N SER A 51 -6.98 -54.27 26.21
CA SER A 51 -7.66 -54.09 27.50
C SER A 51 -9.17 -54.35 27.44
N ALA A 52 -9.74 -54.53 26.24
CA ALA A 52 -11.12 -54.97 26.09
C ALA A 52 -11.32 -56.34 26.79
N PRO A 53 -12.36 -56.49 27.64
CA PRO A 53 -12.63 -57.73 28.35
C PRO A 53 -13.04 -58.82 27.36
N GLY A 54 -12.19 -59.85 27.24
CA GLY A 54 -12.33 -61.03 26.40
C GLY A 54 -11.21 -62.02 26.74
N ASP A 55 -11.25 -63.25 26.24
CA ASP A 55 -10.24 -64.25 26.61
C ASP A 55 -8.82 -63.88 26.11
N LYS A 56 -7.83 -64.01 27.00
CA LYS A 56 -6.42 -63.72 26.72
C LYS A 56 -5.83 -64.88 25.92
N ALA A 57 -5.26 -64.58 24.74
CA ALA A 57 -4.50 -65.56 23.97
C ALA A 57 -3.11 -65.73 24.59
N GLU A 58 -2.92 -66.70 25.49
CA GLU A 58 -1.58 -67.11 25.91
C GLU A 58 -1.03 -68.16 24.93
N SER A 59 0.15 -67.90 24.38
CA SER A 59 0.89 -68.91 23.60
C SER A 59 1.44 -69.98 24.54
N ARG A 60 0.60 -70.96 24.88
CA ARG A 60 1.03 -72.12 25.65
C ARG A 60 1.83 -73.05 24.73
N ARG A 61 3.16 -73.10 24.91
CA ARG A 61 3.99 -74.14 24.24
C ARG A 61 3.46 -75.52 24.65
N LYS A 62 3.02 -76.31 23.67
CA LYS A 62 2.56 -77.69 23.85
C LYS A 62 3.67 -78.52 24.51
N ALA A 63 3.57 -78.79 25.80
CA ALA A 63 4.15 -79.98 26.40
C ALA A 63 3.25 -81.17 26.01
N GLY A 64 3.87 -82.24 25.53
CA GLY A 64 3.18 -83.34 24.86
C GLY A 64 2.21 -84.09 25.76
N GLU A 65 0.98 -84.29 25.28
CA GLU A 65 0.05 -85.23 25.88
C GLU A 65 -0.63 -86.06 24.79
N ARG A 66 -0.50 -87.38 24.94
CA ARG A 66 -1.05 -88.43 24.08
C ARG A 66 -2.54 -88.60 24.36
N GLY A 67 -3.32 -88.73 23.29
CA GLY A 67 -4.48 -89.63 23.22
C GLY A 67 -5.83 -89.05 23.68
N ASN A 68 -6.68 -88.70 22.72
CA ASN A 68 -7.99 -89.31 22.60
C ASN A 68 -8.56 -89.09 21.19
N ARG A 69 -8.93 -90.16 20.49
CA ARG A 69 -9.50 -90.16 19.15
C ARG A 69 -10.92 -90.71 19.26
N GLY A 70 -11.91 -89.90 18.87
CA GLY A 70 -13.31 -90.28 18.72
C GLY A 70 -14.23 -89.16 19.23
N GLY A 71 -15.22 -88.65 18.52
CA GLY A 71 -15.80 -88.94 17.21
C GLY A 71 -17.00 -87.99 17.01
N GLY A 72 -17.43 -87.81 15.77
CA GLY A 72 -18.58 -86.96 15.37
C GLY A 72 -18.15 -85.54 15.03
N GLY A 73 -18.45 -84.93 13.89
CA GLY A 73 -19.42 -85.26 12.84
C GLY A 73 -19.93 -83.92 12.34
N GLY A 74 -19.49 -83.50 11.15
CA GLY A 74 -20.14 -82.46 10.35
C GLY A 74 -20.44 -81.12 11.04
N GLU A 75 -19.41 -80.34 11.39
CA GLU A 75 -19.56 -78.89 11.54
C GLU A 75 -18.38 -78.20 10.87
N GLY A 76 -18.67 -77.38 9.86
CA GLY A 76 -17.66 -76.63 9.13
C GLY A 76 -16.83 -75.76 10.08
N LEU A 77 -15.56 -75.55 9.72
CA LEU A 77 -14.58 -74.72 10.43
C LEU A 77 -15.07 -73.26 10.53
N ARG A 78 -16.04 -72.95 11.41
CA ARG A 78 -16.46 -71.58 11.76
C ARG A 78 -15.83 -71.09 13.07
N GLY A 79 -14.76 -71.74 13.52
CA GLY A 79 -14.23 -71.60 14.87
C GLY A 79 -12.83 -70.98 14.99
N ILE A 80 -12.38 -70.10 14.09
CA ILE A 80 -11.08 -69.41 14.31
C ILE A 80 -11.18 -68.45 15.51
N LYS A 81 -12.38 -67.89 15.78
CA LYS A 81 -12.68 -67.10 16.99
C LYS A 81 -12.74 -67.91 18.29
N ALA A 82 -12.94 -69.24 18.23
CA ALA A 82 -13.00 -70.11 19.41
C ALA A 82 -11.60 -70.51 19.92
N LEU A 83 -10.55 -70.28 19.14
CA LEU A 83 -9.15 -70.56 19.50
C LEU A 83 -8.49 -69.41 20.31
N GLY A 84 -9.27 -68.46 20.81
CA GLY A 84 -8.73 -67.30 21.55
C GLY A 84 -7.91 -66.36 20.66
N VAL A 85 -8.04 -66.41 19.34
CA VAL A 85 -7.34 -65.50 18.43
C VAL A 85 -8.01 -64.13 18.53
N ARG A 86 -7.35 -63.19 19.24
CA ARG A 86 -7.71 -61.77 19.19
C ARG A 86 -7.13 -61.15 17.93
N ASP A 87 -7.92 -60.32 17.25
CA ASP A 87 -7.40 -59.40 16.25
C ASP A 87 -6.53 -58.36 16.99
N LEU A 88 -5.22 -58.57 16.94
CA LEU A 88 -4.23 -57.63 17.46
C LEU A 88 -4.05 -56.53 16.42
N SER A 89 -4.67 -55.38 16.66
CA SER A 89 -4.39 -54.17 15.89
C SER A 89 -3.02 -53.62 16.32
N TYR A 90 -2.13 -53.49 15.35
CA TYR A 90 -0.82 -52.91 15.53
C TYR A 90 -0.77 -51.56 14.83
N ARG A 91 -0.26 -50.54 15.51
CA ARG A 91 0.02 -49.21 14.94
C ARG A 91 1.53 -49.07 14.76
N LEU A 92 1.95 -48.52 13.63
CA LEU A 92 3.35 -48.14 13.42
C LEU A 92 3.61 -46.81 14.11
N ALA A 93 4.66 -46.75 14.91
CA ALA A 93 5.17 -45.52 15.51
C ALA A 93 6.68 -45.44 15.29
N PHE A 94 7.23 -44.24 15.24
CA PHE A 94 8.66 -44.03 15.08
C PHE A 94 9.26 -43.53 16.38
N VAL A 95 10.26 -44.23 16.92
CA VAL A 95 11.00 -43.77 18.09
C VAL A 95 12.25 -43.08 17.60
N ALA A 96 12.32 -41.77 17.79
CA ALA A 96 13.48 -40.98 17.40
C ALA A 96 14.50 -40.92 18.54
N ASN A 97 15.77 -41.17 18.20
CA ASN A 97 16.91 -41.11 19.14
C ASN A 97 17.70 -39.82 18.96
N SER A 98 17.59 -39.17 17.80
CA SER A 98 18.24 -37.89 17.49
C SER A 98 17.29 -37.02 16.67
N VAL A 99 17.30 -35.73 16.96
CA VAL A 99 16.55 -34.70 16.23
C VAL A 99 17.54 -33.64 15.77
N GLN A 100 17.53 -33.34 14.49
CA GLN A 100 18.26 -32.22 13.92
C GLN A 100 17.29 -31.36 13.13
N ALA A 101 17.26 -30.06 13.35
CA ALA A 101 16.48 -29.16 12.49
C ALA A 101 17.08 -29.19 11.08
N ALA A 102 16.28 -29.55 10.07
CA ALA A 102 16.69 -29.63 8.66
C ALA A 102 17.09 -28.27 8.08
N ASP A 103 16.51 -27.19 8.61
CA ASP A 103 16.87 -25.82 8.24
C ASP A 103 18.22 -25.37 8.84
N ARG A 104 18.90 -26.21 9.65
CA ARG A 104 20.33 -26.06 9.97
C ARG A 104 21.24 -26.55 8.83
N LYS A 105 20.82 -26.38 7.57
CA LYS A 105 21.75 -26.51 6.44
C LYS A 105 22.93 -25.56 6.69
N GLN A 106 24.13 -26.11 6.58
CA GLN A 106 25.43 -25.45 6.70
C GLN A 106 25.37 -23.96 6.34
N ASP A 107 25.78 -23.09 7.27
CA ASP A 107 25.90 -21.61 7.17
C ASP A 107 24.64 -20.74 7.40
N GLY A 108 23.53 -21.31 7.88
CA GLY A 108 22.42 -20.51 8.39
C GLY A 108 22.63 -20.10 9.85
N ILE A 109 22.89 -18.82 10.10
CA ILE A 109 22.95 -18.23 11.44
C ILE A 109 21.67 -18.56 12.23
N ASP A 110 21.80 -19.10 13.43
CA ASP A 110 20.69 -19.52 14.28
C ASP A 110 19.99 -18.28 14.89
N ILE A 111 19.15 -17.59 14.11
CA ILE A 111 18.34 -16.43 14.54
C ILE A 111 17.37 -16.81 15.69
N ARG A 112 17.24 -18.10 16.02
CA ARG A 112 16.39 -18.62 17.09
C ARG A 112 16.96 -18.42 18.49
N SER A 113 18.27 -18.13 18.64
CA SER A 113 18.90 -17.99 19.96
C SER A 113 18.75 -16.60 20.61
N GLY A 114 17.92 -15.71 20.08
CA GLY A 114 17.64 -14.38 20.67
C GLY A 114 16.59 -14.38 21.79
N GLY A 115 16.46 -15.48 22.54
CA GLY A 115 15.33 -15.73 23.45
C GLY A 115 15.71 -16.19 24.85
N LYS A 116 16.89 -15.85 25.36
CA LYS A 116 17.14 -15.87 26.81
C LYS A 116 17.15 -14.43 27.32
N ASP A 117 15.99 -13.97 27.77
CA ASP A 117 15.90 -12.83 28.67
C ASP A 117 16.69 -13.18 29.94
N GLY A 118 17.91 -12.67 30.03
CA GLY A 118 18.84 -12.87 31.12
C GLY A 118 19.88 -11.76 31.09
N ASP A 119 19.63 -10.75 31.90
CA ASP A 119 20.42 -9.56 32.15
C ASP A 119 21.90 -9.89 32.45
N THR A 120 22.79 -9.94 31.45
CA THR A 120 24.25 -9.83 31.66
C THR A 120 25.00 -9.55 30.33
N ASN A 121 25.60 -8.37 30.25
CA ASN A 121 26.84 -8.00 29.53
C ASN A 121 27.03 -8.41 28.05
N ASP A 122 27.01 -7.40 27.16
CA ASP A 122 28.01 -7.14 26.11
C ASP A 122 28.82 -8.32 25.53
N GLU A 123 28.20 -9.39 25.02
CA GLU A 123 28.89 -10.32 24.10
C GLU A 123 27.98 -11.29 23.31
N ASP A 124 26.70 -10.98 23.12
CA ASP A 124 25.86 -11.68 22.11
C ASP A 124 26.18 -11.19 20.68
N THR A 125 27.47 -11.11 20.36
CA THR A 125 27.88 -11.16 18.97
C THR A 125 27.51 -12.57 18.55
N LEU A 126 26.54 -12.71 17.63
CA LEU A 126 26.34 -13.95 16.88
C LEU A 126 27.70 -14.61 16.69
N GLU A 127 27.86 -15.88 17.09
CA GLU A 127 29.05 -16.69 16.83
C GLU A 127 29.18 -16.93 15.32
N LEU A 128 29.30 -15.85 14.55
CA LEU A 128 29.71 -15.84 13.17
C LEU A 128 31.16 -16.25 13.18
N LYS A 129 31.49 -17.19 12.31
CA LYS A 129 32.89 -17.54 12.07
C LYS A 129 33.62 -16.28 11.65
N ASP A 130 34.87 -16.14 12.08
CA ASP A 130 35.67 -14.95 11.75
C ASP A 130 35.79 -14.73 10.23
N GLU A 131 35.75 -15.81 9.43
CA GLU A 131 35.68 -15.79 7.97
C GLU A 131 34.42 -15.08 7.43
N GLU A 132 33.26 -15.30 8.06
CA GLU A 132 31.99 -14.68 7.66
C GLU A 132 31.97 -13.19 8.01
N LYS A 133 32.57 -12.82 9.14
CA LYS A 133 32.73 -11.41 9.53
C LYS A 133 33.66 -10.67 8.57
N GLU A 134 34.76 -11.31 8.16
CA GLU A 134 35.69 -10.73 7.19
C GLU A 134 35.02 -10.52 5.83
N GLU A 135 34.19 -11.47 5.38
CA GLU A 135 33.40 -11.34 4.16
C GLU A 135 32.42 -10.15 4.23
N VAL A 136 31.70 -10.00 5.34
CA VAL A 136 30.76 -8.89 5.58
C VAL A 136 31.49 -7.54 5.62
N LEU A 137 32.65 -7.48 6.27
CA LEU A 137 33.50 -6.29 6.30
C LEU A 137 34.00 -5.92 4.90
N ARG A 138 34.42 -6.91 4.09
CA ARG A 138 34.83 -6.70 2.71
C ARG A 138 33.69 -6.16 1.84
N MET A 139 32.46 -6.62 2.07
CA MET A 139 31.28 -6.07 1.39
C MET A 139 31.02 -4.62 1.78
N SER A 140 31.12 -4.29 3.08
CA SER A 140 30.88 -2.93 3.60
C SER A 140 31.87 -1.90 3.07
N GLN A 141 33.12 -2.31 2.80
CA GLN A 141 34.17 -1.42 2.27
C GLN A 141 33.97 -1.03 0.80
N GLN A 142 33.05 -1.68 0.07
CA GLN A 142 32.80 -1.34 -1.33
C GLN A 142 32.11 0.03 -1.46
N PRO A 143 32.50 0.84 -2.46
CA PRO A 143 31.83 2.11 -2.73
C PRO A 143 30.37 1.87 -3.16
N GLN A 144 29.46 2.74 -2.71
CA GLN A 144 28.02 2.68 -3.04
C GLN A 144 27.34 1.36 -2.67
N ILE A 145 27.71 0.77 -1.51
CA ILE A 145 27.09 -0.47 -1.00
C ILE A 145 25.55 -0.41 -0.98
N TYR A 146 24.97 0.77 -0.69
CA TYR A 146 23.52 0.94 -0.65
C TYR A 146 22.85 0.56 -1.99
N ASP A 147 23.28 1.14 -3.11
CA ASP A 147 22.69 0.87 -4.43
C ASP A 147 22.97 -0.56 -4.93
N ARG A 148 24.12 -1.13 -4.59
CA ARG A 148 24.44 -2.53 -4.94
C ARG A 148 23.58 -3.53 -4.18
N LEU A 149 23.34 -3.29 -2.89
CA LEU A 149 22.42 -4.09 -2.08
C LEU A 149 21.00 -4.02 -2.66
N ILE A 150 20.55 -2.83 -3.07
CA ILE A 150 19.22 -2.63 -3.67
C ILE A 150 19.09 -3.39 -4.99
N ASN A 151 20.10 -3.34 -5.87
CA ASN A 151 20.09 -4.08 -7.14
C ASN A 151 20.13 -5.60 -6.94
N SER A 152 20.69 -6.05 -5.83
CA SER A 152 20.73 -7.48 -5.46
C SER A 152 19.41 -7.99 -4.86
N VAL A 153 18.54 -7.08 -4.36
CA VAL A 153 17.21 -7.42 -3.85
C VAL A 153 16.21 -7.56 -5.00
N ALA A 154 15.51 -8.70 -5.03
CA ALA A 154 14.50 -9.03 -6.03
C ALA A 154 15.00 -8.80 -7.48
N PRO A 155 15.98 -9.59 -7.95
CA PRO A 155 16.56 -9.43 -9.29
C PRO A 155 15.58 -9.79 -10.41
N THR A 156 14.48 -10.49 -10.10
CA THR A 156 13.41 -10.88 -11.03
C THR A 156 12.46 -9.73 -11.41
N VAL A 157 12.47 -8.64 -10.64
CA VAL A 157 11.62 -7.48 -10.89
C VAL A 157 12.49 -6.32 -11.36
N PHE A 158 12.19 -5.80 -12.54
CA PHE A 158 12.85 -4.62 -13.10
C PHE A 158 12.19 -3.33 -12.58
N GLY A 159 12.98 -2.31 -12.30
CA GLY A 159 12.49 -1.00 -11.86
C GLY A 159 12.20 -0.88 -10.35
N HIS A 160 11.36 0.12 -10.00
CA HIS A 160 10.90 0.45 -8.65
C HIS A 160 11.99 0.47 -7.57
N GLN A 161 13.06 1.23 -7.83
CA GLN A 161 14.22 1.31 -6.92
C GLN A 161 13.84 1.79 -5.51
N ASP A 162 12.89 2.71 -5.38
CA ASP A 162 12.47 3.21 -4.07
C ASP A 162 11.68 2.16 -3.26
N ILE A 163 10.91 1.27 -3.92
CA ILE A 163 10.24 0.15 -3.25
C ILE A 163 11.27 -0.88 -2.78
N LYS A 164 12.27 -1.18 -3.62
CA LYS A 164 13.38 -2.06 -3.23
C LYS A 164 14.16 -1.49 -2.05
N ARG A 165 14.39 -0.17 -2.02
CA ARG A 165 14.97 0.54 -0.86
C ARG A 165 14.13 0.36 0.39
N ALA A 166 12.81 0.56 0.31
CA ALA A 166 11.91 0.39 1.44
C ALA A 166 11.93 -1.04 2.00
N ILE A 167 11.85 -2.05 1.12
CA ILE A 167 11.93 -3.48 1.51
C ILE A 167 13.29 -3.78 2.15
N LEU A 168 14.39 -3.26 1.60
CA LEU A 168 15.72 -3.44 2.18
C LEU A 168 15.80 -2.85 3.60
N LEU A 169 15.28 -1.64 3.82
CA LEU A 169 15.26 -1.02 5.14
C LEU A 169 14.38 -1.80 6.14
N MET A 170 13.27 -2.37 5.68
CA MET A 170 12.43 -3.27 6.48
C MET A 170 13.20 -4.54 6.89
N LEU A 171 14.01 -5.12 6.00
CA LEU A 171 14.84 -6.31 6.31
C LEU A 171 15.90 -6.03 7.38
N PHE A 172 16.50 -4.83 7.38
CA PHE A 172 17.46 -4.43 8.42
C PHE A 172 16.79 -4.07 9.76
N GLY A 173 15.60 -3.47 9.71
CA GLY A 173 14.85 -3.00 10.87
C GLY A 173 15.56 -1.88 11.67
N GLY A 174 14.83 -1.20 12.55
CA GLY A 174 15.35 -0.18 13.47
C GLY A 174 15.74 -0.76 14.84
N VAL A 175 16.13 0.11 15.78
CA VAL A 175 16.57 -0.31 17.11
C VAL A 175 15.38 -0.40 18.06
N HIS A 176 15.13 -1.57 18.66
CA HIS A 176 14.18 -1.70 19.77
C HIS A 176 14.76 -1.04 21.02
N LYS A 177 14.00 -0.13 21.63
CA LYS A 177 14.41 0.59 22.84
C LYS A 177 13.42 0.32 23.96
N ARG A 178 13.92 0.21 25.19
CA ARG A 178 13.09 0.19 26.40
C ARG A 178 13.31 1.50 27.14
N THR A 179 12.23 2.20 27.52
CA THR A 179 12.35 3.35 28.41
C THR A 179 12.58 2.91 29.85
N HIS A 180 13.06 3.83 30.68
CA HIS A 180 13.19 3.61 32.12
C HIS A 180 11.85 3.30 32.82
N GLU A 181 10.73 3.65 32.19
CA GLU A 181 9.36 3.37 32.66
C GLU A 181 8.83 1.99 32.24
N GLY A 182 9.64 1.18 31.53
CA GLY A 182 9.26 -0.16 31.12
C GLY A 182 8.40 -0.24 29.85
N ILE A 183 8.20 0.89 29.15
CA ILE A 183 7.50 0.92 27.87
C ILE A 183 8.49 0.51 26.76
N ASN A 184 8.09 -0.47 25.95
CA ASN A 184 8.85 -0.91 24.79
C ASN A 184 8.54 0.00 23.59
N LEU A 185 9.54 0.67 23.05
CA LEU A 185 9.42 1.35 21.76
C LEU A 185 9.69 0.36 20.63
N ARG A 186 8.76 0.30 19.68
CA ARG A 186 8.88 -0.46 18.45
C ARG A 186 10.10 0.00 17.65
N GLY A 187 10.95 -0.95 17.24
CA GLY A 187 12.06 -0.75 16.29
C GLY A 187 11.71 -1.17 14.86
N ASP A 188 10.66 -1.96 14.67
CA ASP A 188 10.25 -2.49 13.38
C ASP A 188 9.63 -1.44 12.47
N ILE A 189 9.91 -1.57 11.17
CA ILE A 189 9.42 -0.68 10.11
C ILE A 189 8.32 -1.41 9.35
N ASN A 190 7.16 -0.77 9.22
CA ASN A 190 6.06 -1.34 8.44
C ASN A 190 6.00 -0.67 7.06
N VAL A 191 5.86 -1.49 6.01
CA VAL A 191 5.82 -1.04 4.62
C VAL A 191 4.51 -1.50 3.97
N CYS A 192 3.84 -0.58 3.27
CA CYS A 192 2.66 -0.87 2.47
C CYS A 192 2.92 -0.54 1.00
N ILE A 193 2.58 -1.47 0.11
CA ILE A 193 2.66 -1.30 -1.34
C ILE A 193 1.23 -1.27 -1.89
N VAL A 194 0.85 -0.13 -2.44
CA VAL A 194 -0.43 0.08 -3.13
C VAL A 194 -0.14 0.15 -4.63
N GLY A 195 -1.06 -0.26 -5.48
CA GLY A 195 -0.91 -0.02 -6.92
C GLY A 195 -1.91 -0.78 -7.76
N ASP A 196 -1.74 -0.78 -9.07
CA ASP A 196 -2.67 -1.48 -9.95
C ASP A 196 -2.46 -3.01 -9.88
N PRO A 197 -3.46 -3.83 -10.28
CA PRO A 197 -3.28 -5.25 -10.52
C PRO A 197 -2.12 -5.50 -11.49
N SER A 198 -1.52 -6.69 -11.42
CA SER A 198 -0.42 -7.10 -12.31
C SER A 198 0.93 -6.37 -12.14
N CYS A 199 1.03 -5.39 -11.23
CA CYS A 199 2.26 -4.63 -10.96
C CYS A 199 3.32 -5.37 -10.10
N ALA A 200 3.60 -6.66 -10.34
CA ALA A 200 4.62 -7.46 -9.63
C ALA A 200 4.59 -7.46 -8.08
N LYS A 201 3.59 -6.88 -7.41
CA LYS A 201 3.54 -6.75 -5.94
C LYS A 201 3.63 -8.08 -5.20
N SER A 202 2.84 -9.07 -5.62
CA SER A 202 2.87 -10.41 -5.04
C SER A 202 4.22 -11.10 -5.25
N GLN A 203 5.01 -10.72 -6.26
CA GLN A 203 6.37 -11.23 -6.44
C GLN A 203 7.33 -10.67 -5.39
N PHE A 204 7.20 -9.39 -5.01
CA PHE A 204 7.97 -8.84 -3.89
C PHE A 204 7.67 -9.56 -2.57
N LEU A 205 6.39 -9.79 -2.27
CA LEU A 205 5.96 -10.53 -1.08
C LEU A 205 6.51 -11.97 -1.06
N LYS A 206 6.40 -12.70 -2.18
CA LYS A 206 6.94 -14.07 -2.31
C LYS A 206 8.45 -14.11 -2.18
N TYR A 207 9.15 -13.13 -2.76
CA TYR A 207 10.60 -13.01 -2.61
C TYR A 207 11.00 -12.83 -1.15
N VAL A 208 10.36 -11.92 -0.41
CA VAL A 208 10.66 -11.67 1.01
C VAL A 208 10.33 -12.90 1.87
N ALA A 209 9.21 -13.58 1.59
CA ALA A 209 8.83 -14.80 2.29
C ALA A 209 9.82 -15.96 2.06
N GLY A 210 10.40 -16.08 0.87
CA GLY A 210 11.46 -17.05 0.58
C GLY A 210 12.85 -16.61 1.06
N PHE A 211 13.06 -15.32 1.25
CA PHE A 211 14.36 -14.75 1.62
C PHE A 211 14.65 -14.88 3.13
N LEU A 212 13.66 -14.79 4.01
CA LEU A 212 13.86 -14.95 5.45
C LEU A 212 13.20 -16.24 5.98
N PRO A 213 13.91 -17.05 6.80
CA PRO A 213 13.36 -18.31 7.33
C PRO A 213 12.21 -18.10 8.33
N ARG A 214 12.05 -16.89 8.88
CA ARG A 214 10.96 -16.51 9.79
C ARG A 214 9.92 -15.59 9.13
N ALA A 215 9.89 -15.55 7.80
CA ALA A 215 8.87 -14.80 7.08
C ALA A 215 7.69 -15.70 6.73
N VAL A 216 6.48 -15.25 7.05
CA VAL A 216 5.24 -15.96 6.75
C VAL A 216 4.48 -15.20 5.68
N TYR A 217 4.10 -15.90 4.61
CA TYR A 217 3.24 -15.36 3.56
C TYR A 217 1.79 -15.76 3.84
N THR A 218 0.91 -14.77 3.81
CA THR A 218 -0.52 -14.99 3.96
C THR A 218 -1.33 -14.08 3.02
N SER A 219 -2.50 -14.53 2.59
CA SER A 219 -3.46 -13.70 1.85
C SER A 219 -4.58 -13.28 2.79
N GLY A 220 -4.93 -12.00 2.77
CA GLY A 220 -5.97 -11.38 3.60
C GLY A 220 -7.36 -11.95 3.40
N LYS A 221 -7.65 -12.57 2.24
CA LYS A 221 -8.93 -13.25 1.99
C LYS A 221 -8.96 -14.69 2.51
N SER A 222 -7.80 -15.36 2.49
CA SER A 222 -7.65 -16.75 2.93
C SER A 222 -7.35 -16.89 4.43
N SER A 223 -6.85 -15.82 5.04
CA SER A 223 -6.65 -15.74 6.49
C SER A 223 -7.94 -15.32 7.15
N SER A 224 -8.40 -16.15 8.08
CA SER A 224 -9.38 -15.75 9.09
C SER A 224 -8.68 -15.16 10.31
N ALA A 225 -9.40 -14.44 11.17
CA ALA A 225 -8.93 -13.96 12.47
C ALA A 225 -8.15 -15.02 13.25
N ALA A 226 -8.65 -16.27 13.22
CA ALA A 226 -8.07 -17.42 13.90
C ALA A 226 -6.78 -17.93 13.26
N GLY A 227 -6.62 -17.75 11.94
CA GLY A 227 -5.38 -18.09 11.23
C GLY A 227 -4.32 -17.00 11.32
N LEU A 228 -4.72 -15.73 11.44
CA LEU A 228 -3.80 -14.60 11.53
C LEU A 228 -3.33 -14.35 12.96
N THR A 229 -4.25 -14.38 13.91
CA THR A 229 -4.00 -14.24 15.36
C THR A 229 -4.09 -15.59 16.06
N ALA A 230 -3.99 -15.64 17.38
CA ALA A 230 -4.19 -16.90 18.09
C ALA A 230 -5.67 -17.26 18.21
N SER A 231 -5.95 -18.56 18.08
CA SER A 231 -7.28 -19.12 18.28
C SER A 231 -7.29 -20.01 19.52
N VAL A 232 -8.45 -20.17 20.16
CA VAL A 232 -8.60 -21.07 21.30
C VAL A 232 -9.40 -22.27 20.82
N VAL A 233 -8.75 -23.42 20.74
CA VAL A 233 -9.35 -24.67 20.28
C VAL A 233 -9.47 -25.62 21.47
N LYS A 234 -10.62 -26.26 21.61
CA LYS A 234 -10.82 -27.30 22.61
C LYS A 234 -10.28 -28.61 22.06
N GLU A 235 -9.25 -29.14 22.68
CA GLU A 235 -8.67 -30.42 22.28
C GLU A 235 -9.62 -31.57 22.68
N PRO A 236 -9.99 -32.48 21.77
CA PRO A 236 -10.96 -33.54 22.06
C PRO A 236 -10.42 -34.66 22.95
N GLU A 237 -9.09 -34.84 23.02
CA GLU A 237 -8.46 -35.89 23.83
C GLU A 237 -8.37 -35.50 25.31
N THR A 238 -7.93 -34.27 25.59
CA THR A 238 -7.75 -33.74 26.96
C THR A 238 -8.99 -33.02 27.47
N GLY A 239 -9.82 -32.47 26.57
CA GLY A 239 -10.96 -31.63 26.91
C GLY A 239 -10.57 -30.22 27.37
N GLU A 240 -9.27 -29.90 27.36
CA GLU A 240 -8.73 -28.60 27.74
C GLU A 240 -8.76 -27.61 26.57
N PHE A 241 -8.84 -26.32 26.90
CA PHE A 241 -8.77 -25.26 25.91
C PHE A 241 -7.29 -24.92 25.66
N CYS A 242 -6.80 -25.21 24.46
CA CYS A 242 -5.45 -24.89 24.03
C CYS A 242 -5.45 -23.66 23.12
N ILE A 243 -4.38 -22.86 23.21
CA ILE A 243 -4.16 -21.73 22.30
C ILE A 243 -3.37 -22.23 21.10
N GLU A 244 -3.93 -22.10 19.90
CA GLU A 244 -3.22 -22.29 18.64
C GLU A 244 -2.66 -20.96 18.17
N ALA A 245 -1.36 -20.92 17.89
CA ALA A 245 -0.68 -19.72 17.41
C ALA A 245 -0.99 -19.45 15.94
N GLY A 246 -1.40 -18.22 15.62
CA GLY A 246 -1.61 -17.77 14.24
C GLY A 246 -0.33 -17.39 13.50
N ALA A 247 -0.49 -17.07 12.22
CA ALA A 247 0.59 -16.66 11.32
C ALA A 247 1.44 -15.51 11.85
N LEU A 248 0.81 -14.50 12.47
CA LEU A 248 1.50 -13.32 12.99
C LEU A 248 2.37 -13.66 14.22
N MET A 249 1.97 -14.66 15.01
CA MET A 249 2.77 -15.14 16.15
C MET A 249 3.90 -16.06 15.72
N LEU A 250 3.68 -16.91 14.71
CA LEU A 250 4.71 -17.76 14.12
C LEU A 250 5.84 -16.92 13.52
N ALA A 251 5.52 -15.73 13.02
CA ALA A 251 6.45 -14.78 12.44
C ALA A 251 7.20 -13.88 13.46
N ASP A 252 7.14 -14.13 14.78
CA ASP A 252 7.81 -13.28 15.80
C ASP A 252 9.29 -13.02 15.46
N ASN A 253 9.77 -11.79 15.63
CA ASN A 253 11.07 -11.25 15.21
C ASN A 253 11.41 -11.39 13.70
N GLY A 254 10.43 -11.74 12.88
CA GLY A 254 10.50 -11.88 11.43
C GLY A 254 9.59 -10.88 10.71
N ILE A 255 9.09 -11.30 9.54
CA ILE A 255 8.27 -10.46 8.67
C ILE A 255 6.98 -11.20 8.31
N CYS A 256 5.84 -10.55 8.51
CA CYS A 256 4.56 -11.04 8.06
C CYS A 256 4.21 -10.35 6.73
N CYS A 257 4.12 -11.14 5.66
CA CYS A 257 3.76 -10.69 4.33
C CYS A 257 2.27 -10.94 4.11
N ILE A 258 1.49 -9.87 3.94
CA ILE A 258 0.03 -9.93 3.75
C ILE A 258 -0.31 -9.42 2.34
N ASP A 259 -0.78 -10.32 1.48
CA ASP A 259 -1.34 -9.94 0.18
C ASP A 259 -2.85 -9.65 0.29
N GLU A 260 -3.37 -8.84 -0.63
CA GLU A 260 -4.78 -8.41 -0.66
C GLU A 260 -5.27 -7.83 0.68
N PHE A 261 -4.46 -6.95 1.27
CA PHE A 261 -4.74 -6.34 2.58
C PHE A 261 -6.07 -5.55 2.59
N ASP A 262 -6.52 -5.04 1.43
CA ASP A 262 -7.81 -4.37 1.26
C ASP A 262 -9.02 -5.31 1.35
N LYS A 263 -8.83 -6.63 1.18
CA LYS A 263 -9.90 -7.64 1.21
C LYS A 263 -10.11 -8.30 2.57
N MET A 264 -9.38 -7.87 3.61
CA MET A 264 -9.55 -8.40 4.96
C MET A 264 -10.85 -7.93 5.61
N ASP A 265 -11.45 -8.85 6.37
CA ASP A 265 -12.59 -8.55 7.23
C ASP A 265 -12.21 -7.57 8.35
N ILE A 266 -13.19 -6.77 8.78
CA ILE A 266 -12.99 -5.73 9.82
C ILE A 266 -12.51 -6.34 11.16
N LYS A 267 -12.95 -7.56 11.49
CA LYS A 267 -12.52 -8.26 12.72
C LYS A 267 -11.01 -8.53 12.74
N ASP A 268 -10.46 -8.88 11.59
CA ASP A 268 -9.05 -9.21 11.41
C ASP A 268 -8.21 -7.94 11.40
N GLN A 269 -8.75 -6.87 10.79
CA GLN A 269 -8.14 -5.54 10.83
C GLN A 269 -8.00 -4.99 12.26
N VAL A 270 -8.98 -5.21 13.15
CA VAL A 270 -8.89 -4.79 14.57
C VAL A 270 -7.75 -5.51 15.28
N ALA A 271 -7.60 -6.81 15.04
CA ALA A 271 -6.57 -7.60 15.68
C ALA A 271 -5.15 -7.23 15.18
N ILE A 272 -5.01 -6.95 13.88
CA ILE A 272 -3.77 -6.38 13.31
C ILE A 272 -3.49 -5.00 13.88
N HIS A 273 -4.51 -4.16 14.04
CA HIS A 273 -4.34 -2.82 14.57
C HIS A 273 -3.81 -2.82 16.01
N GLU A 274 -4.24 -3.77 16.84
CA GLU A 274 -3.66 -4.02 18.17
C GLU A 274 -2.20 -4.48 18.06
N ALA A 275 -1.96 -5.50 17.23
CA ALA A 275 -0.62 -6.05 17.03
C ALA A 275 0.40 -5.03 16.49
N MET A 276 0.01 -4.16 15.56
CA MET A 276 0.89 -3.13 14.98
C MET A 276 1.22 -1.99 15.95
N GLU A 277 0.30 -1.67 16.86
CA GLU A 277 0.49 -0.58 17.84
C GLU A 277 1.30 -1.06 19.04
N GLN A 278 0.91 -2.19 19.63
CA GLN A 278 1.45 -2.65 20.91
C GLN A 278 2.51 -3.76 20.75
N GLN A 279 2.64 -4.35 19.56
CA GLN A 279 3.46 -5.55 19.31
C GLN A 279 3.08 -6.73 20.21
N THR A 280 1.85 -6.74 20.71
CA THR A 280 1.26 -7.76 21.55
C THR A 280 -0.20 -7.95 21.18
N ILE A 281 -0.68 -9.18 21.28
CA ILE A 281 -2.09 -9.53 21.09
C ILE A 281 -2.61 -10.04 22.43
N SER A 282 -3.64 -9.41 22.96
CA SER A 282 -4.32 -9.86 24.16
C SER A 282 -5.50 -10.76 23.80
N ILE A 283 -5.56 -11.95 24.39
CA ILE A 283 -6.67 -12.89 24.20
C ILE A 283 -7.29 -13.16 25.55
N THR A 284 -8.60 -12.87 25.63
CA THR A 284 -9.45 -13.21 26.77
C THR A 284 -10.59 -14.09 26.27
N LYS A 285 -10.37 -15.40 26.18
CA LYS A 285 -11.36 -16.37 25.68
C LYS A 285 -11.29 -17.66 26.49
N ALA A 286 -12.46 -18.29 26.69
CA ALA A 286 -12.60 -19.58 27.38
C ALA A 286 -11.89 -19.67 28.76
N GLY A 287 -11.87 -18.56 29.52
CA GLY A 287 -11.21 -18.48 30.83
C GLY A 287 -9.69 -18.30 30.79
N ILE A 288 -9.10 -18.20 29.60
CA ILE A 288 -7.67 -17.94 29.42
C ILE A 288 -7.49 -16.45 29.13
N GLN A 289 -6.77 -15.77 30.04
CA GLN A 289 -6.30 -14.41 29.85
C GLN A 289 -4.79 -14.48 29.59
N ALA A 290 -4.41 -14.40 28.32
CA ALA A 290 -3.02 -14.48 27.88
C ALA A 290 -2.67 -13.29 26.99
N THR A 291 -1.47 -12.74 27.17
CA THR A 291 -0.88 -11.74 26.28
C THR A 291 0.23 -12.41 25.49
N LEU A 292 0.11 -12.37 24.17
CA LEU A 292 1.02 -13.04 23.25
C LEU A 292 1.83 -11.98 22.52
N ASN A 293 3.15 -12.16 22.47
CA ASN A 293 4.04 -11.22 21.79
C ASN A 293 3.98 -11.44 20.27
N ALA A 294 3.98 -10.34 19.53
CA ALA A 294 3.89 -10.31 18.08
C ALA A 294 4.84 -9.24 17.52
N ARG A 295 6.14 -9.41 17.75
CA ARG A 295 7.17 -8.44 17.31
C ARG A 295 7.52 -8.73 15.86
N THR A 296 6.65 -8.30 14.95
CA THR A 296 6.82 -8.58 13.52
C THR A 296 6.73 -7.31 12.71
N SER A 297 7.58 -7.18 11.69
CA SER A 297 7.38 -6.16 10.66
C SER A 297 6.31 -6.64 9.68
N ILE A 298 5.41 -5.75 9.26
CA ILE A 298 4.36 -6.07 8.31
C ILE A 298 4.72 -5.49 6.94
N LEU A 299 4.74 -6.37 5.93
CA LEU A 299 4.75 -6.01 4.52
C LEU A 299 3.35 -6.27 3.95
N ALA A 300 2.62 -5.21 3.62
CA ALA A 300 1.27 -5.31 3.08
C ALA A 300 1.27 -4.95 1.59
N ALA A 301 0.53 -5.71 0.78
CA ALA A 301 0.12 -5.28 -0.56
C ALA A 301 -1.39 -5.02 -0.60
N ALA A 302 -1.77 -3.91 -1.21
CA ALA A 302 -3.17 -3.52 -1.38
C ALA A 302 -3.44 -3.08 -2.82
N ASN A 303 -4.69 -3.27 -3.24
CA ASN A 303 -5.19 -2.82 -4.54
C ASN A 303 -6.15 -1.64 -4.36
N PRO A 304 -6.22 -0.70 -5.33
CA PRO A 304 -7.21 0.36 -5.32
C PRO A 304 -8.61 -0.22 -5.49
N SER A 305 -9.60 0.44 -4.88
CA SER A 305 -11.00 -0.01 -4.85
C SER A 305 -11.62 -0.14 -6.25
N GLY A 306 -11.22 0.72 -7.19
CA GLY A 306 -11.65 0.70 -8.59
C GLY A 306 -10.80 -0.16 -9.52
N GLY A 307 -9.81 -0.89 -9.01
CA GLY A 307 -8.87 -1.67 -9.82
C GLY A 307 -7.84 -0.84 -10.61
N ARG A 308 -8.04 0.48 -10.75
CA ARG A 308 -7.04 1.44 -11.22
C ARG A 308 -6.88 2.58 -10.21
N TYR A 309 -5.68 3.13 -10.14
CA TYR A 309 -5.37 4.25 -9.26
C TYR A 309 -5.82 5.59 -9.86
N ASP A 310 -6.86 6.20 -9.28
CA ASP A 310 -7.35 7.52 -9.69
C ASP A 310 -6.50 8.63 -9.03
N LYS A 311 -5.65 9.31 -9.81
CA LYS A 311 -4.86 10.45 -9.31
C LYS A 311 -5.71 11.62 -8.81
N SER A 312 -6.93 11.77 -9.33
CA SER A 312 -7.85 12.87 -8.96
C SER A 312 -8.41 12.76 -7.54
N LYS A 313 -8.33 11.59 -6.91
CA LYS A 313 -8.85 11.33 -5.57
C LYS A 313 -7.70 11.17 -4.58
N PRO A 314 -7.91 11.57 -3.31
CA PRO A 314 -6.94 11.29 -2.26
C PRO A 314 -6.73 9.80 -2.07
N LEU A 315 -5.52 9.39 -1.68
CA LEU A 315 -5.15 8.01 -1.38
C LEU A 315 -6.15 7.31 -0.44
N LYS A 316 -6.69 8.03 0.55
CA LYS A 316 -7.70 7.53 1.50
C LYS A 316 -8.97 6.99 0.82
N TYR A 317 -9.38 7.57 -0.29
CA TYR A 317 -10.57 7.11 -1.02
C TYR A 317 -10.22 6.07 -2.08
N ASN A 318 -8.99 6.13 -2.62
CA ASN A 318 -8.49 5.12 -3.55
C ASN A 318 -8.29 3.76 -2.87
N VAL A 319 -7.96 3.75 -1.58
CA VAL A 319 -7.69 2.53 -0.82
C VAL A 319 -8.76 2.35 0.26
N ALA A 320 -9.40 1.19 0.32
CA ALA A 320 -10.47 0.88 1.28
C ALA A 320 -9.93 0.58 2.70
N LEU A 321 -9.00 1.40 3.20
CA LEU A 321 -8.36 1.20 4.50
C LEU A 321 -8.67 2.33 5.49
N PRO A 322 -8.90 2.00 6.78
CA PRO A 322 -9.06 3.00 7.82
C PRO A 322 -7.82 3.90 7.96
N PRO A 323 -7.97 5.22 8.16
CA PRO A 323 -6.84 6.14 8.37
C PRO A 323 -5.94 5.77 9.56
N ALA A 324 -6.52 5.11 10.57
CA ALA A 324 -5.78 4.64 11.73
C ALA A 324 -4.70 3.60 11.38
N ILE A 325 -4.96 2.75 10.38
CA ILE A 325 -4.01 1.74 9.91
C ILE A 325 -2.95 2.38 9.00
N LEU A 326 -3.37 3.26 8.07
CA LEU A 326 -2.45 3.98 7.18
C LEU A 326 -1.40 4.79 7.96
N SER A 327 -1.79 5.43 9.07
CA SER A 327 -0.86 6.17 9.93
C SER A 327 0.18 5.30 10.66
N ARG A 328 0.01 3.96 10.70
CA ARG A 328 0.94 3.02 11.37
C ARG A 328 1.97 2.40 10.44
N PHE A 329 1.74 2.50 9.14
CA PHE A 329 2.75 2.23 8.14
C PHE A 329 3.73 3.41 8.11
N ASP A 330 5.02 3.09 8.22
CA ASP A 330 6.08 4.10 8.18
C ASP A 330 6.35 4.53 6.74
N LEU A 331 6.20 3.61 5.77
CA LEU A 331 6.32 3.87 4.34
C LEU A 331 5.11 3.31 3.59
N VAL A 332 4.51 4.15 2.74
CA VAL A 332 3.44 3.76 1.82
C VAL A 332 3.88 4.11 0.40
N HIS A 333 4.12 3.12 -0.44
CA HIS A 333 4.51 3.34 -1.83
C HIS A 333 3.36 2.98 -2.77
N VAL A 334 3.04 3.90 -3.68
CA VAL A 334 2.06 3.69 -4.74
C VAL A 334 2.78 3.33 -6.04
N MET A 335 2.41 2.21 -6.65
CA MET A 335 2.82 1.78 -7.97
C MET A 335 1.69 2.11 -8.95
N ILE A 336 1.92 3.08 -9.83
CA ILE A 336 0.96 3.46 -10.86
C ILE A 336 1.45 2.82 -12.16
N ASP A 337 0.56 2.10 -12.84
CA ASP A 337 0.83 1.52 -14.15
C ASP A 337 0.51 2.56 -15.24
N GLU A 338 1.55 3.22 -15.74
CA GLU A 338 1.46 4.15 -16.87
C GLU A 338 2.09 3.47 -18.10
N PRO A 339 1.35 3.35 -19.22
CA PRO A 339 1.88 2.72 -20.42
C PRO A 339 3.00 3.60 -20.99
N ASP A 340 4.23 3.11 -20.92
CA ASP A 340 5.42 3.75 -21.50
C ASP A 340 6.20 2.73 -22.31
N ASP A 341 6.38 3.01 -23.60
CA ASP A 341 7.01 2.10 -24.56
C ASP A 341 8.44 1.72 -24.15
N ILE A 342 9.19 2.66 -23.55
CA ILE A 342 10.58 2.43 -23.15
C ILE A 342 10.64 1.51 -21.93
N MET A 343 9.86 1.80 -20.90
CA MET A 343 9.77 0.97 -19.71
C MET A 343 9.22 -0.42 -20.02
N ASP A 344 8.19 -0.51 -20.85
CA ASP A 344 7.59 -1.78 -21.28
C ASP A 344 8.56 -2.62 -22.10
N TYR A 345 9.33 -2.01 -23.00
CA TYR A 345 10.39 -2.71 -23.73
C TYR A 345 11.44 -3.30 -22.78
N ASN A 346 11.88 -2.53 -21.78
CA ASN A 346 12.86 -2.97 -20.80
C ASN A 346 12.32 -4.09 -19.89
N VAL A 347 11.06 -3.98 -19.46
CA VAL A 347 10.36 -5.02 -18.69
C VAL A 347 10.21 -6.29 -19.52
N ALA A 348 9.73 -6.19 -20.75
CA ALA A 348 9.57 -7.32 -21.67
C ALA A 348 10.92 -8.01 -21.93
N ARG A 349 11.98 -7.24 -22.21
CA ARG A 349 13.34 -7.76 -22.39
C ARG A 349 13.83 -8.49 -21.14
N HIS A 350 13.57 -7.93 -19.96
CA HIS A 350 13.94 -8.56 -18.69
C HIS A 350 13.19 -9.87 -18.47
N ILE A 351 11.86 -9.89 -18.67
CA ILE A 351 11.03 -11.09 -18.53
C ILE A 351 11.50 -12.19 -19.49
N VAL A 352 11.75 -11.85 -20.76
CA VAL A 352 12.25 -12.80 -21.77
C VAL A 352 13.61 -13.35 -21.36
N ARG A 353 14.53 -12.50 -20.86
CA ARG A 353 15.85 -12.94 -20.38
C ARG A 353 15.73 -13.92 -19.21
N VAL A 354 14.86 -13.64 -18.24
CA VAL A 354 14.62 -14.52 -17.09
C VAL A 354 14.04 -15.86 -17.55
N HIS A 355 13.13 -15.88 -18.52
CA HIS A 355 12.58 -17.14 -19.06
C HIS A 355 13.60 -17.93 -19.88
N GLN A 356 14.49 -17.27 -20.62
CA GLN A 356 15.45 -17.93 -21.50
C GLN A 356 16.63 -18.56 -20.76
N HIS A 357 17.14 -17.94 -19.70
CA HIS A 357 18.38 -18.38 -19.04
C HIS A 357 18.19 -18.71 -17.55
N GLN A 358 16.95 -18.65 -17.02
CA GLN A 358 16.52 -18.97 -15.65
C GLN A 358 17.50 -18.53 -14.54
N GLU A 359 18.57 -19.29 -14.31
CA GLU A 359 19.57 -19.06 -13.26
C GLU A 359 20.74 -18.16 -13.69
N GLU A 360 21.21 -18.21 -14.94
CA GLU A 360 22.37 -17.41 -15.40
C GLU A 360 22.01 -15.93 -15.67
N ALA A 361 20.73 -15.66 -15.98
CA ALA A 361 20.21 -14.31 -16.18
C ALA A 361 20.21 -13.45 -14.90
N LEU A 362 20.09 -14.12 -13.75
CA LEU A 362 19.93 -13.53 -12.44
C LEU A 362 21.22 -13.72 -11.62
N SER A 363 22.36 -13.26 -12.13
CA SER A 363 23.58 -13.15 -11.33
C SER A 363 23.57 -11.81 -10.58
N PRO A 364 22.97 -11.72 -9.37
CA PRO A 364 23.12 -10.54 -8.55
C PRO A 364 24.60 -10.36 -8.19
N GLU A 365 25.00 -9.11 -7.93
CA GLU A 365 26.36 -8.80 -7.48
C GLU A 365 26.70 -9.49 -6.16
N PHE A 366 25.68 -9.77 -5.34
CA PHE A 366 25.81 -10.52 -4.09
C PHE A 366 24.90 -11.75 -4.08
N ALA A 367 25.45 -12.88 -3.66
CA ALA A 367 24.66 -14.08 -3.44
C ALA A 367 23.62 -13.85 -2.33
N THR A 368 22.46 -14.50 -2.43
CA THR A 368 21.38 -14.40 -1.43
C THR A 368 21.86 -14.76 -0.02
N VAL A 369 22.73 -15.77 0.10
CA VAL A 369 23.33 -16.20 1.36
C VAL A 369 24.24 -15.12 1.95
N GLN A 370 25.08 -14.47 1.12
CA GLN A 370 25.93 -13.36 1.56
C GLN A 370 25.08 -12.19 2.06
N LEU A 371 23.98 -11.89 1.35
CA LEU A 371 23.04 -10.83 1.75
C LEU A 371 22.34 -11.15 3.08
N GLN A 372 21.89 -12.40 3.28
CA GLN A 372 21.31 -12.85 4.55
C GLN A 372 22.29 -12.71 5.71
N ARG A 373 23.56 -13.12 5.52
CA ARG A 373 24.62 -12.95 6.53
C ARG A 373 24.88 -11.49 6.84
N TYR A 374 24.96 -10.65 5.82
CA TYR A 374 25.15 -9.20 5.96
C TYR A 374 24.02 -8.58 6.80
N ILE A 375 22.76 -8.93 6.50
CA ILE A 375 21.60 -8.43 7.25
C ILE A 375 21.61 -8.94 8.69
N ALA A 376 21.94 -10.21 8.92
CA ALA A 376 22.02 -10.78 10.26
C ALA A 376 23.09 -10.07 11.12
N TYR A 377 24.27 -9.81 10.54
CA TYR A 377 25.32 -9.04 11.21
C TYR A 377 24.87 -7.59 11.48
N ALA A 378 24.29 -6.92 10.49
CA ALA A 378 23.82 -5.53 10.62
C ALA A 378 22.71 -5.38 11.68
N ARG A 379 21.84 -6.39 11.86
CA ARG A 379 20.80 -6.40 12.91
C ARG A 379 21.37 -6.44 14.33
N SER A 380 22.57 -6.99 14.52
CA SER A 380 23.27 -6.99 15.82
C SER A 380 23.73 -5.60 16.25
N LEU A 381 23.96 -4.70 15.27
CA LEU A 381 24.41 -3.34 15.53
C LEU A 381 23.27 -2.46 16.06
N LYS A 382 23.56 -1.68 17.10
CA LYS A 382 22.64 -0.72 17.72
C LYS A 382 23.19 0.70 17.53
N PRO A 383 22.94 1.33 16.36
CA PRO A 383 23.46 2.67 16.10
C PRO A 383 22.89 3.70 17.06
N GLN A 384 23.72 4.64 17.49
CA GLN A 384 23.31 5.76 18.34
C GLN A 384 23.09 7.03 17.53
N LEU A 385 22.14 7.87 17.97
CA LEU A 385 21.82 9.12 17.29
C LEU A 385 22.85 10.20 17.64
N SER A 386 23.55 10.74 16.62
CA SER A 386 24.46 11.86 16.82
C SER A 386 23.71 13.16 17.15
N ALA A 387 24.37 14.08 17.87
CA ALA A 387 23.78 15.37 18.23
C ALA A 387 23.43 16.24 17.00
N GLU A 388 24.21 16.11 15.91
CA GLU A 388 23.96 16.77 14.64
C GLU A 388 22.74 16.19 13.92
N ALA A 389 22.65 14.86 13.84
CA ALA A 389 21.50 14.18 13.23
C ALA A 389 20.19 14.54 13.94
N ARG A 390 20.20 14.69 15.27
CA ARG A 390 19.03 15.14 16.04
C ARG A 390 18.52 16.50 15.59
N LYS A 391 19.41 17.47 15.33
CA LYS A 391 19.00 18.80 14.84
C LYS A 391 18.34 18.71 13.46
N VAL A 392 18.96 17.93 12.56
CA VAL A 392 18.44 17.72 11.20
C VAL A 392 17.11 16.96 11.21
N LEU A 393 16.90 16.01 12.13
CA LEU A 393 15.62 15.31 12.29
C LEU A 393 14.49 16.26 12.69
N VAL A 394 14.74 17.14 13.65
CA VAL A 394 13.75 18.14 14.09
C VAL A 394 13.43 19.10 12.94
N GLU A 395 14.45 19.59 12.24
CA GLU A 395 14.27 20.45 11.07
C GLU A 395 13.48 19.75 9.96
N ALA A 396 13.81 18.49 9.66
CA ALA A 396 13.10 17.68 8.67
C ALA A 396 11.62 17.50 9.03
N TYR A 397 11.31 17.20 10.29
CA TYR A 397 9.94 17.05 10.76
C TYR A 397 9.14 18.36 10.70
N VAL A 398 9.74 19.48 11.10
CA VAL A 398 9.10 20.80 11.01
C VAL A 398 8.86 21.18 9.55
N ALA A 399 9.82 20.92 8.66
CA ALA A 399 9.66 21.17 7.23
C ALA A 399 8.51 20.34 6.62
N LEU A 400 8.44 19.05 6.94
CA LEU A 400 7.34 18.17 6.52
C LEU A 400 5.99 18.72 7.00
N ARG A 401 5.90 19.08 8.28
CA ARG A 401 4.66 19.60 8.88
C ARG A 401 4.26 20.99 8.36
N ARG A 402 5.21 21.83 7.96
CA ARG A 402 4.93 23.12 7.30
C ARG A 402 4.30 22.93 5.92
N GLY A 403 4.76 21.93 5.16
CA GLY A 403 4.16 21.59 3.86
C GLY A 403 2.68 21.20 3.98
N ASP A 404 2.31 20.45 5.04
CA ASP A 404 0.93 20.05 5.35
C ASP A 404 0.06 21.19 5.92
N ALA A 405 0.66 22.25 6.44
CA ALA A 405 -0.06 23.38 7.05
C ALA A 405 -0.59 24.39 6.02
N LEU A 406 -0.18 24.32 4.74
CA LEU A 406 -0.68 25.21 3.71
C LEU A 406 -2.13 24.83 3.33
N PRO A 407 -3.10 25.76 3.48
CA PRO A 407 -4.48 25.51 3.06
C PRO A 407 -4.53 25.38 1.53
N GLY A 408 -4.92 24.21 1.04
CA GLY A 408 -4.97 23.88 -0.39
C GLY A 408 -4.04 22.74 -0.83
N SER A 409 -3.09 22.32 0.02
CA SER A 409 -2.35 21.09 -0.23
C SER A 409 -3.23 19.88 0.09
N GLN A 410 -3.68 19.17 -0.94
CA GLN A 410 -4.42 17.90 -0.80
C GLN A 410 -3.44 16.78 -0.42
N VAL A 411 -2.71 16.93 0.68
CA VAL A 411 -1.82 15.87 1.17
C VAL A 411 -2.67 14.65 1.52
N ALA A 412 -2.26 13.48 1.02
CA ALA A 412 -2.98 12.21 1.15
C ALA A 412 -3.37 11.85 2.60
N TYR A 413 -2.61 12.32 3.61
CA TYR A 413 -2.90 12.14 5.03
C TYR A 413 -2.18 13.20 5.90
N ARG A 414 -2.75 13.50 7.09
CA ARG A 414 -2.16 14.45 8.05
C ARG A 414 -0.86 13.93 8.66
N ILE A 415 0.14 14.79 8.75
CA ILE A 415 1.45 14.44 9.32
C ILE A 415 1.37 14.43 10.86
N THR A 416 1.64 13.28 11.47
CA THR A 416 1.60 13.06 12.94
C THR A 416 2.99 12.81 13.53
N VAL A 417 3.08 12.74 14.86
CA VAL A 417 4.33 12.40 15.57
C VAL A 417 4.84 10.99 15.21
N ARG A 418 3.95 10.07 14.82
CA ARG A 418 4.34 8.72 14.35
C ARG A 418 5.27 8.77 13.14
N GLN A 419 5.15 9.79 12.29
CA GLN A 419 6.05 9.98 11.14
C GLN A 419 7.45 10.40 11.58
N LEU A 420 7.58 11.14 12.69
CA LEU A 420 8.89 11.43 13.29
C LEU A 420 9.52 10.15 13.85
N GLU A 421 8.75 9.30 14.53
CA GLU A 421 9.24 7.99 14.99
C GLU A 421 9.68 7.10 13.81
N GLY A 422 8.89 7.06 12.74
CA GLY A 422 9.23 6.36 11.50
C GLY A 422 10.52 6.90 10.87
N LEU A 423 10.70 8.23 10.83
CA LEU A 423 11.92 8.85 10.33
C LEU A 423 13.16 8.47 11.15
N VAL A 424 13.03 8.36 12.48
CA VAL A 424 14.09 7.88 13.36
C VAL A 424 14.42 6.42 13.07
N ARG A 425 13.42 5.54 12.97
CA ARG A 425 13.63 4.11 12.64
C ARG A 425 14.30 3.92 11.28
N LEU A 426 13.85 4.65 10.26
CA LEU A 426 14.43 4.63 8.91
C LEU A 426 15.88 5.11 8.93
N SER A 427 16.19 6.17 9.68
CA SER A 427 17.55 6.69 9.80
C SER A 427 18.48 5.69 10.50
N GLU A 428 17.99 4.98 11.52
CA GLU A 428 18.72 3.89 12.20
C GLU A 428 18.92 2.68 11.28
N ALA A 429 17.90 2.29 10.51
CA ALA A 429 18.00 1.20 9.54
C ALA A 429 19.01 1.51 8.40
N ILE A 430 19.05 2.75 7.91
CA ILE A 430 20.05 3.17 6.92
C ILE A 430 21.46 3.14 7.55
N ALA A 431 21.62 3.58 8.81
CA ALA A 431 22.91 3.51 9.49
C ALA A 431 23.38 2.04 9.66
N ARG A 432 22.47 1.12 9.97
CA ARG A 432 22.73 -0.33 9.99
C ARG A 432 23.15 -0.87 8.63
N CYS A 433 22.52 -0.43 7.55
CA CYS A 433 22.88 -0.82 6.20
C CYS A 433 24.34 -0.46 5.86
N HIS A 434 24.86 0.66 6.37
CA HIS A 434 26.26 1.05 6.24
C HIS A 434 27.20 0.48 7.31
N LEU A 435 26.72 -0.38 8.22
CA LEU A 435 27.44 -0.86 9.41
C LEU A 435 28.04 0.27 10.27
N SER A 436 27.39 1.44 10.29
CA SER A 436 27.82 2.57 11.12
C SER A 436 27.25 2.44 12.53
N SER A 437 28.09 2.63 13.56
CA SER A 437 27.66 2.70 14.96
C SER A 437 26.95 4.02 15.31
N GLU A 438 27.03 5.03 14.44
CA GLU A 438 26.41 6.33 14.65
C GLU A 438 25.55 6.75 13.45
N VAL A 439 24.39 7.34 13.75
CA VAL A 439 23.51 7.93 12.74
C VAL A 439 24.05 9.31 12.35
N ARG A 440 24.55 9.42 11.11
CA ARG A 440 25.02 10.66 10.48
C ARG A 440 23.87 11.48 9.87
N PRO A 441 24.03 12.80 9.72
CA PRO A 441 23.06 13.66 9.02
C PRO A 441 22.72 13.22 7.59
N ALA A 442 23.66 12.57 6.89
CA ALA A 442 23.44 12.04 5.54
C ALA A 442 22.33 10.98 5.50
N HIS A 443 22.29 10.08 6.50
CA HIS A 443 21.26 9.04 6.59
C HIS A 443 19.87 9.64 6.82
N VAL A 444 19.79 10.71 7.62
CA VAL A 444 18.53 11.42 7.87
C VAL A 444 17.99 12.10 6.60
N ARG A 445 18.87 12.70 5.79
CA ARG A 445 18.45 13.31 4.52
C ARG A 445 17.91 12.28 3.53
N GLU A 446 18.53 11.10 3.47
CA GLU A 446 18.06 10.02 2.61
C GLU A 446 16.75 9.41 3.14
N ALA A 447 16.61 9.21 4.45
CA ALA A 447 15.35 8.79 5.07
C ALA A 447 14.22 9.79 4.77
N ARG A 448 14.51 11.10 4.86
CA ARG A 448 13.57 12.16 4.48
C ARG A 448 13.21 12.08 3.00
N ARG A 449 14.18 11.86 2.10
CA ARG A 449 13.93 11.71 0.66
C ARG A 449 12.94 10.56 0.41
N LEU A 450 13.20 9.39 0.99
CA LEU A 450 12.32 8.22 0.87
C LEU A 450 10.92 8.48 1.41
N LEU A 451 10.82 9.12 2.58
CA LEU A 451 9.53 9.47 3.18
C LEU A 451 8.77 10.48 2.29
N SER A 452 9.42 11.52 1.80
CA SER A 452 8.82 12.51 0.89
C SER A 452 8.35 11.84 -0.41
N THR A 453 9.14 10.97 -1.03
CA THR A 453 8.71 10.21 -2.23
C THR A 453 7.53 9.29 -1.95
N SER A 454 7.39 8.78 -0.73
CA SER A 454 6.25 7.94 -0.32
C SER A 454 4.95 8.76 -0.12
N ILE A 455 5.06 10.04 0.23
CA ILE A 455 3.91 10.92 0.54
C ILE A 455 3.40 11.68 -0.70
N ILE A 456 4.29 12.00 -1.65
CA ILE A 456 4.07 13.06 -2.66
C ILE A 456 3.56 12.56 -4.03
N SER A 457 3.39 11.25 -4.28
CA SER A 457 2.95 10.77 -5.60
C SER A 457 1.46 10.99 -5.93
N VAL A 458 0.76 11.84 -5.17
CA VAL A 458 -0.65 12.24 -5.41
C VAL A 458 -0.78 13.76 -5.42
N GLU A 459 0.19 14.46 -6.00
CA GLU A 459 -0.07 15.83 -6.42
C GLU A 459 -0.92 15.77 -7.69
N THR A 460 -2.23 15.97 -7.53
CA THR A 460 -3.09 16.41 -8.60
C THR A 460 -2.53 17.72 -9.13
N HIS A 461 -1.78 17.67 -10.24
CA HIS A 461 -1.46 18.84 -11.06
C HIS A 461 -2.70 19.39 -11.81
N ALA A 462 -3.88 19.29 -11.20
CA ALA A 462 -5.08 19.98 -11.65
C ALA A 462 -5.14 21.29 -10.86
N ILE A 463 -4.84 22.41 -11.53
CA ILE A 463 -5.12 23.73 -10.97
C ILE A 463 -6.65 23.86 -10.96
N ASP A 464 -7.24 23.81 -9.77
CA ASP A 464 -8.64 24.20 -9.58
C ASP A 464 -8.75 25.70 -9.84
N LEU A 465 -9.43 26.06 -10.94
CA LEU A 465 -9.78 27.44 -11.32
C LEU A 465 -11.13 27.82 -10.68
N ASP A 466 -11.28 27.60 -9.37
CA ASP A 466 -12.53 27.89 -8.65
C ASP A 466 -12.29 29.05 -7.66
N ASP A 467 -12.39 30.30 -8.15
CA ASP A 467 -12.74 31.48 -7.35
C ASP A 467 -13.45 32.51 -8.25
N VAL A 468 -14.66 32.15 -8.69
CA VAL A 468 -15.65 33.13 -9.17
C VAL A 468 -16.90 32.95 -8.31
N PRO A 469 -17.13 33.81 -7.29
CA PRO A 469 -18.49 34.01 -6.82
C PRO A 469 -19.25 34.68 -7.97
N ASP A 470 -20.17 33.93 -8.59
CA ASP A 470 -21.19 34.50 -9.47
C ASP A 470 -22.13 35.38 -8.62
N GLU A 471 -21.70 36.59 -8.27
CA GLU A 471 -22.60 37.63 -7.80
C GLU A 471 -23.14 38.41 -9.00
N ASP A 472 -24.40 38.06 -9.30
CA ASP A 472 -25.46 38.96 -9.74
C ASP A 472 -25.49 39.42 -11.20
N LEU A 473 -26.51 38.95 -11.93
CA LEU A 473 -27.18 39.67 -13.02
C LEU A 473 -28.58 39.09 -13.26
N GLY A 474 -29.52 39.50 -12.39
CA GLY A 474 -30.75 40.19 -12.78
C GLY A 474 -31.80 39.48 -13.65
N ASN A 475 -32.69 38.71 -13.02
CA ASN A 475 -34.00 38.37 -13.58
C ASN A 475 -34.98 39.54 -13.33
N ARG A 476 -35.31 40.34 -14.35
CA ARG A 476 -36.41 41.33 -14.28
C ARG A 476 -37.73 40.64 -14.65
N PRO A 477 -38.79 40.71 -13.82
CA PRO A 477 -40.11 40.20 -14.18
C PRO A 477 -40.85 41.23 -15.05
N THR A 478 -41.39 40.80 -16.18
CA THR A 478 -42.38 41.58 -16.93
C THR A 478 -43.78 41.17 -16.50
N GLU A 479 -44.51 42.11 -15.91
CA GLU A 479 -45.95 42.07 -15.69
C GLU A 479 -46.70 42.07 -17.02
N ASN A 480 -47.74 41.22 -17.13
CA ASN A 480 -49.02 41.62 -17.70
C ASN A 480 -50.12 40.60 -17.37
N GLY A 481 -51.07 41.02 -16.53
CA GLY A 481 -52.51 40.76 -16.75
C GLY A 481 -53.24 39.74 -15.87
N HIS A 482 -53.82 40.23 -14.76
CA HIS A 482 -55.14 39.89 -14.18
C HIS A 482 -55.41 38.44 -13.69
N ASP A 483 -56.06 38.16 -12.57
CA ASP A 483 -56.57 38.94 -11.44
C ASP A 483 -57.01 37.94 -10.35
N VAL A 484 -56.82 38.34 -9.08
CA VAL A 484 -57.55 37.96 -7.85
C VAL A 484 -57.77 36.46 -7.50
N ALA A 485 -57.07 35.97 -6.47
CA ALA A 485 -57.66 35.63 -5.15
C ALA A 485 -56.65 34.92 -4.21
N VAL A 486 -56.64 35.40 -2.98
CA VAL A 486 -55.87 35.03 -1.77
C VAL A 486 -56.87 34.27 -0.86
N PRO A 487 -56.50 33.48 0.18
CA PRO A 487 -55.40 32.52 0.36
C PRO A 487 -55.80 31.27 1.22
N MET A 488 -54.79 30.51 1.67
CA MET A 488 -54.74 29.67 2.91
C MET A 488 -55.63 28.41 2.99
N SER A 489 -55.03 27.24 3.14
CA SER A 489 -54.98 26.50 4.43
C SER A 489 -54.45 25.07 4.29
N GLU A 490 -53.73 24.72 5.34
CA GLU A 490 -53.24 23.46 5.89
C GLU A 490 -53.93 22.13 5.51
N ASP A 491 -53.12 21.08 5.74
CA ASP A 491 -53.48 19.79 6.35
C ASP A 491 -53.68 18.53 5.47
N ARG A 492 -52.90 17.51 5.85
CA ARG A 492 -53.18 16.05 5.94
C ARG A 492 -52.63 15.09 4.87
N ASP A 493 -51.60 14.37 5.29
CA ASP A 493 -51.53 12.90 5.18
C ASP A 493 -52.70 12.25 5.97
N PRO A 494 -53.25 11.05 5.60
CA PRO A 494 -52.51 9.80 5.80
C PRO A 494 -52.80 8.61 4.83
N ASP A 495 -51.86 7.67 4.83
CA ASP A 495 -51.94 6.21 4.71
C ASP A 495 -53.09 5.53 3.92
N ASN A 496 -52.75 4.63 2.98
CA ASN A 496 -53.09 3.19 3.12
C ASN A 496 -52.36 2.26 2.11
N ASN A 497 -52.05 1.07 2.63
CA ASN A 497 -51.47 -0.18 2.11
C ASN A 497 -51.77 -0.66 0.67
N GLY A 498 -50.79 -1.37 0.08
CA GLY A 498 -51.00 -2.78 -0.29
C GLY A 498 -50.30 -3.35 -1.55
N VAL A 499 -49.26 -4.18 -1.31
CA VAL A 499 -49.03 -5.56 -1.83
C VAL A 499 -48.73 -5.85 -3.34
N ASP A 500 -47.60 -6.58 -3.53
CA ASP A 500 -47.14 -7.58 -4.54
C ASP A 500 -46.52 -7.26 -5.93
N GLU A 501 -45.28 -7.79 -6.05
CA GLU A 501 -44.60 -8.61 -7.09
C GLU A 501 -44.28 -8.11 -8.54
N ASP A 502 -42.97 -8.22 -8.84
CA ASP A 502 -42.25 -8.55 -10.08
C ASP A 502 -42.70 -8.04 -11.46
N GLU A 503 -41.83 -7.22 -12.11
CA GLU A 503 -41.20 -7.49 -13.43
C GLU A 503 -40.46 -6.24 -13.98
N GLN A 504 -39.20 -6.41 -14.39
CA GLN A 504 -38.54 -5.60 -15.44
C GLN A 504 -38.82 -6.29 -16.80
N PRO A 505 -38.85 -5.60 -17.99
CA PRO A 505 -37.86 -4.61 -18.39
C PRO A 505 -38.28 -3.45 -19.35
N HIS A 506 -37.40 -2.44 -19.42
CA HIS A 506 -37.09 -1.50 -20.51
C HIS A 506 -38.09 -0.45 -21.08
N SER A 507 -37.65 0.81 -20.89
CA SER A 507 -37.65 1.98 -21.81
C SER A 507 -38.99 2.63 -22.20
N THR A 508 -39.23 3.87 -21.75
CA THR A 508 -39.09 5.12 -22.55
C THR A 508 -39.53 6.37 -21.75
N ASN A 509 -38.63 7.36 -21.73
CA ASN A 509 -38.77 8.83 -21.57
C ASN A 509 -39.95 9.53 -20.85
N GLY A 510 -39.56 10.47 -19.97
CA GLY A 510 -40.30 11.69 -19.58
C GLY A 510 -40.10 11.99 -18.08
N GLY A 511 -39.08 12.74 -17.66
CA GLY A 511 -39.15 14.18 -17.32
C GLY A 511 -39.61 14.34 -15.85
N GLU A 512 -39.03 15.11 -14.93
CA GLU A 512 -38.01 16.15 -14.87
C GLU A 512 -37.69 16.32 -13.37
N GLY A 513 -36.46 16.71 -13.05
CA GLY A 513 -36.06 17.05 -11.68
C GLY A 513 -34.55 17.24 -11.58
N ASP A 514 -33.93 17.88 -12.57
CA ASP A 514 -32.49 18.16 -12.55
C ASP A 514 -32.23 19.37 -11.65
N ARG A 515 -31.55 19.12 -10.53
CA ARG A 515 -30.94 20.16 -9.70
C ARG A 515 -29.63 20.52 -10.37
N ASP A 516 -29.62 21.72 -10.95
CA ASP A 516 -28.49 22.31 -11.67
C ASP A 516 -27.19 22.23 -10.85
N SER A 517 -26.31 21.30 -11.24
CA SER A 517 -24.99 21.15 -10.64
C SER A 517 -23.99 21.94 -11.48
N LYS A 518 -23.47 23.04 -10.92
CA LYS A 518 -22.41 23.85 -11.55
C LYS A 518 -21.24 22.94 -11.97
N LYS A 519 -21.03 22.77 -13.28
CA LYS A 519 -19.89 22.02 -13.84
C LYS A 519 -18.58 22.76 -13.54
N LYS A 520 -17.75 22.18 -12.67
CA LYS A 520 -16.38 22.62 -12.40
C LYS A 520 -15.52 22.49 -13.67
N MET A 521 -14.77 23.54 -14.02
CA MET A 521 -13.83 23.53 -15.14
C MET A 521 -12.42 23.25 -14.63
N THR A 522 -11.84 22.12 -15.01
CA THR A 522 -10.45 21.74 -14.74
C THR A 522 -9.64 21.77 -16.04
N VAL A 523 -8.42 22.31 -15.99
CA VAL A 523 -7.50 22.40 -17.12
C VAL A 523 -6.19 21.70 -16.76
N THR A 524 -5.58 20.98 -17.71
CA THR A 524 -4.29 20.29 -17.49
C THR A 524 -3.15 21.29 -17.36
N PHE A 525 -2.20 21.03 -16.45
CA PHE A 525 -1.05 21.92 -16.21
C PHE A 525 -0.19 22.16 -17.45
N GLU A 526 -0.02 21.14 -18.31
CA GLU A 526 0.71 21.28 -19.57
C GLU A 526 0.01 22.26 -20.53
N HIS A 527 -1.32 22.21 -20.60
CA HIS A 527 -2.10 23.17 -21.37
C HIS A 527 -2.00 24.57 -20.75
N PHE A 528 -2.10 24.69 -19.42
CA PHE A 528 -1.91 25.95 -18.70
C PHE A 528 -0.54 26.57 -18.99
N GLN A 529 0.56 25.83 -18.84
CA GLN A 529 1.92 26.33 -19.14
C GLN A 529 2.10 26.71 -20.61
N ARG A 530 1.54 25.92 -21.53
CA ARG A 530 1.60 26.21 -22.97
C ARG A 530 0.88 27.52 -23.30
N VAL A 531 -0.32 27.72 -22.75
CA VAL A 531 -1.11 28.95 -22.90
C VAL A 531 -0.35 30.13 -22.30
N THR A 532 0.13 30.01 -21.06
CA THR A 532 0.89 31.06 -20.37
C THR A 532 2.15 31.46 -21.14
N ARG A 533 2.94 30.48 -21.61
CA ARG A 533 4.16 30.75 -22.38
C ARG A 533 3.86 31.45 -23.71
N ALA A 534 2.81 31.03 -24.42
CA ALA A 534 2.40 31.65 -25.68
C ALA A 534 1.96 33.11 -25.47
N ILE A 535 1.13 33.36 -24.46
CA ILE A 535 0.65 34.71 -24.10
C ILE A 535 1.82 35.62 -23.70
N VAL A 536 2.72 35.15 -22.84
CA VAL A 536 3.87 35.95 -22.38
C VAL A 536 4.85 36.25 -23.52
N MET A 537 5.11 35.28 -24.40
CA MET A 537 5.98 35.50 -25.57
C MET A 537 5.39 36.54 -26.53
N HIS A 538 4.08 36.49 -26.79
CA HIS A 538 3.44 37.44 -27.68
C HIS A 538 3.44 38.86 -27.12
N LEU A 539 3.13 39.03 -25.83
CA LEU A 539 3.16 40.33 -25.18
C LEU A 539 4.58 40.93 -25.16
N ARG A 540 5.61 40.13 -24.87
CA ARG A 540 7.01 40.58 -24.95
C ARG A 540 7.46 40.97 -26.35
N GLN A 541 7.07 40.20 -27.37
CA GLN A 541 7.40 40.51 -28.76
C GLN A 541 6.75 41.83 -29.21
N LEU A 542 5.56 42.13 -28.71
CA LEU A 542 4.90 43.41 -28.95
C LEU A 542 5.58 44.56 -28.20
N GLU A 543 5.97 44.38 -26.93
CA GLU A 543 6.75 45.36 -26.16
C GLU A 543 8.08 45.71 -26.86
N ASP A 544 8.81 44.71 -27.37
CA ASP A 544 10.06 44.91 -28.11
C ASP A 544 9.85 45.64 -29.45
N SER A 545 8.69 45.47 -30.09
CA SER A 545 8.36 46.13 -31.37
C SER A 545 7.91 47.59 -31.22
N VAL A 546 7.41 47.97 -30.03
CA VAL A 546 6.79 49.29 -29.75
C VAL A 546 7.76 50.23 -29.02
N GLN A 547 9.04 49.86 -28.90
CA GLN A 547 10.07 50.54 -28.10
C GLN A 547 10.45 51.98 -28.56
N ASP A 548 9.69 52.60 -29.48
CA ASP A 548 9.98 53.92 -30.07
C ASP A 548 8.96 55.03 -29.72
N ASP A 549 8.00 54.85 -28.81
CA ASP A 549 7.22 55.99 -28.30
C ASP A 549 6.64 55.82 -26.88
N SER A 550 6.56 56.94 -26.16
CA SER A 550 6.28 57.16 -24.73
C SER A 550 4.90 56.66 -24.18
N LYS A 551 4.34 55.54 -24.62
CA LYS A 551 3.13 54.94 -24.02
C LYS A 551 3.36 53.47 -23.68
N ALA A 552 2.98 53.08 -22.47
CA ALA A 552 3.05 51.70 -21.99
C ALA A 552 2.31 50.78 -22.98
N ALA A 553 3.05 49.86 -23.62
CA ALA A 553 2.51 48.91 -24.56
C ALA A 553 1.71 47.85 -23.80
N GLY A 554 0.39 47.94 -23.84
CA GLY A 554 -0.48 46.90 -23.34
C GLY A 554 -1.51 46.54 -24.41
N LEU A 555 -1.85 45.26 -24.49
CA LEU A 555 -2.85 44.74 -25.43
C LEU A 555 -4.20 44.57 -24.72
N LYS A 556 -5.31 44.80 -25.44
CA LYS A 556 -6.65 44.56 -24.89
C LYS A 556 -6.87 43.07 -24.65
N GLN A 557 -7.50 42.73 -23.53
CA GLN A 557 -7.79 41.35 -23.14
C GLN A 557 -8.59 40.59 -24.21
N ARG A 558 -9.53 41.22 -24.90
CA ARG A 558 -10.27 40.61 -26.02
C ARG A 558 -9.41 40.34 -27.27
N GLU A 559 -8.48 41.24 -27.59
CA GLU A 559 -7.58 41.07 -28.74
C GLU A 559 -6.58 39.94 -28.48
N LEU A 560 -6.07 39.85 -27.25
CA LEU A 560 -5.20 38.76 -26.81
C LEU A 560 -5.89 37.39 -26.86
N GLN A 561 -7.17 37.32 -26.43
CA GLN A 561 -7.98 36.11 -26.53
C GLN A 561 -8.21 35.69 -27.98
N ASN A 562 -8.59 36.64 -28.84
CA ASN A 562 -8.82 36.37 -30.26
C ASN A 562 -7.55 35.90 -30.96
N TRP A 563 -6.41 36.55 -30.69
CA TRP A 563 -5.12 36.16 -31.23
C TRP A 563 -4.76 34.73 -30.82
N TYR A 564 -4.88 34.39 -29.54
CA TYR A 564 -4.53 33.05 -29.06
C TYR A 564 -5.40 31.97 -29.69
N VAL A 565 -6.71 32.21 -29.81
CA VAL A 565 -7.67 31.28 -30.44
C VAL A 565 -7.40 31.14 -31.94
N GLN A 566 -7.02 32.23 -32.61
CA GLN A 566 -6.62 32.20 -34.02
C GLN A 566 -5.31 31.43 -34.22
N GLU A 567 -4.30 31.66 -33.39
CA GLU A 567 -3.01 30.97 -33.47
C GLU A 567 -3.14 29.47 -33.17
N THR A 568 -4.01 29.10 -32.22
CA THR A 568 -4.35 27.69 -31.97
C THR A 568 -5.13 27.09 -33.12
N HIS A 569 -6.05 27.82 -33.74
CA HIS A 569 -6.79 27.36 -34.93
C HIS A 569 -5.86 27.12 -36.14
N GLU A 570 -4.84 27.97 -36.32
CA GLU A 570 -3.83 27.81 -37.37
C GLU A 570 -2.92 26.60 -37.14
N LYS A 571 -2.57 26.31 -35.88
CA LYS A 571 -1.78 25.12 -35.50
C LYS A 571 -2.61 23.84 -35.49
N GLN A 572 -3.89 23.94 -35.13
CA GLN A 572 -4.83 22.83 -35.03
C GLN A 572 -6.26 23.31 -35.35
N PRO A 573 -6.80 22.99 -36.54
CA PRO A 573 -8.12 23.47 -36.92
C PRO A 573 -9.19 22.85 -36.03
N PHE A 574 -10.03 23.69 -35.43
CA PHE A 574 -11.20 23.28 -34.66
C PHE A 574 -12.28 22.77 -35.61
N GLU A 575 -12.87 21.61 -35.31
CA GLU A 575 -13.90 21.00 -36.16
C GLU A 575 -15.29 21.61 -35.90
N SER A 576 -15.49 22.29 -34.76
CA SER A 576 -16.78 22.85 -34.35
C SER A 576 -16.71 24.26 -33.76
N ILE A 577 -17.73 25.07 -34.05
CA ILE A 577 -17.94 26.41 -33.44
C ILE A 577 -18.10 26.29 -31.91
N ALA A 578 -18.61 25.15 -31.42
CA ALA A 578 -18.77 24.91 -29.98
C ALA A 578 -17.42 24.70 -29.26
N GLU A 579 -16.43 24.11 -29.93
CA GLU A 579 -15.09 23.91 -29.36
C GLU A 579 -14.33 25.22 -29.26
N MET A 580 -14.44 26.09 -30.27
CA MET A 580 -13.89 27.45 -30.22
C MET A 580 -14.47 28.26 -29.06
N ALA A 581 -15.77 28.13 -28.78
CA ALA A 581 -16.41 28.81 -27.66
C ALA A 581 -15.95 28.27 -26.29
N GLN A 582 -15.65 26.96 -26.19
CA GLN A 582 -15.11 26.36 -24.97
C GLN A 582 -13.66 26.77 -24.72
N GLU A 583 -12.83 26.80 -25.77
CA GLU A 583 -11.44 27.30 -25.68
C GLU A 583 -11.38 28.78 -25.30
N MET A 584 -12.23 29.64 -25.91
CA MET A 584 -12.40 31.03 -25.47
C MET A 584 -12.68 31.14 -23.96
N LYS A 585 -13.60 30.30 -23.45
CA LYS A 585 -13.95 30.29 -22.03
C LYS A 585 -12.80 29.81 -21.14
N ARG A 586 -12.04 28.80 -21.59
CA ARG A 586 -10.85 28.29 -20.88
C ARG A 586 -9.76 29.35 -20.80
N VAL A 587 -9.44 29.99 -21.92
CA VAL A 587 -8.43 31.04 -22.00
C VAL A 587 -8.81 32.24 -21.14
N LYS A 588 -10.09 32.64 -21.13
CA LYS A 588 -10.58 33.71 -20.23
C LYS A 588 -10.35 33.37 -18.75
N ALA A 589 -10.63 32.12 -18.33
CA ALA A 589 -10.38 31.68 -16.96
C ALA A 589 -8.87 31.64 -16.62
N ILE A 590 -8.03 31.23 -17.58
CA ILE A 590 -6.57 31.19 -17.43
C ILE A 590 -6.00 32.61 -17.26
N ILE A 591 -6.42 33.56 -18.10
CA ILE A 591 -5.99 34.97 -18.00
C ILE A 591 -6.35 35.56 -16.63
N GLN A 592 -7.57 35.30 -16.15
CA GLN A 592 -8.00 35.78 -14.83
C GLN A 592 -7.18 35.14 -13.69
N HIS A 593 -6.77 33.87 -13.84
CA HIS A 593 -5.88 33.20 -12.89
C HIS A 593 -4.46 33.77 -12.89
N LEU A 594 -3.93 34.11 -14.08
CA LEU A 594 -2.62 34.72 -14.25
C LEU A 594 -2.54 36.11 -13.61
N ILE A 595 -3.64 36.87 -13.62
CA ILE A 595 -3.77 38.17 -12.97
C ILE A 595 -3.88 38.00 -11.45
N ASN A 596 -4.80 37.15 -10.97
CA ASN A 596 -5.16 37.12 -9.55
C ASN A 596 -4.18 36.31 -8.67
N ARG A 597 -3.56 35.24 -9.19
CA ARG A 597 -2.79 34.28 -8.38
C ARG A 597 -1.30 34.30 -8.66
N GLU A 598 -0.91 34.26 -9.93
CA GLU A 598 0.51 34.18 -10.31
C GLU A 598 1.19 35.56 -10.44
N GLY A 599 0.42 36.64 -10.62
CA GLY A 599 0.96 38.00 -10.75
C GLY A 599 1.86 38.20 -11.98
N VAL A 600 1.69 37.33 -12.99
CA VAL A 600 2.47 37.30 -14.25
C VAL A 600 2.00 38.41 -15.19
N LEU A 601 0.70 38.71 -15.17
CA LEU A 601 0.07 39.79 -15.95
C LEU A 601 -0.36 40.92 -15.01
N ILE A 602 -0.03 42.16 -15.38
CA ILE A 602 -0.44 43.38 -14.68
C ILE A 602 -1.49 44.08 -15.54
N VAL A 603 -2.58 44.51 -14.91
CA VAL A 603 -3.60 45.35 -15.56
C VAL A 603 -3.11 46.79 -15.52
N LEU A 604 -2.90 47.40 -16.71
CA LEU A 604 -2.47 48.78 -16.86
C LEU A 604 -3.65 49.78 -16.83
N ASP A 605 -4.83 49.33 -17.30
CA ASP A 605 -6.07 50.10 -17.29
C ASP A 605 -7.26 49.12 -17.13
N ASP A 606 -8.16 49.43 -16.20
CA ASP A 606 -9.35 48.63 -15.87
C ASP A 606 -10.50 48.82 -16.89
N GLY A 607 -10.34 49.69 -17.88
CA GLY A 607 -11.29 49.84 -19.00
C GLY A 607 -12.61 50.50 -18.61
N VAL A 608 -12.72 51.06 -17.40
CA VAL A 608 -13.93 51.72 -16.89
C VAL A 608 -14.29 52.96 -17.71
N GLU A 609 -13.29 53.71 -18.18
CA GLU A 609 -13.50 54.90 -19.03
C GLU A 609 -13.84 54.53 -20.49
N ALA A 610 -13.26 53.44 -21.01
CA ALA A 610 -13.52 52.95 -22.36
C ALA A 610 -14.93 52.33 -22.51
N ALA A 611 -15.37 51.55 -21.51
CA ALA A 611 -16.72 51.01 -21.47
C ALA A 611 -17.77 52.12 -21.33
N ALA A 612 -17.50 53.16 -20.53
CA ALA A 612 -18.34 54.34 -20.40
C ALA A 612 -18.42 55.15 -21.72
N ALA A 613 -17.29 55.34 -22.41
CA ALA A 613 -17.23 56.01 -23.70
C ALA A 613 -17.93 55.20 -24.82
N ALA A 614 -17.82 53.87 -24.81
CA ALA A 614 -18.51 52.99 -25.75
C ALA A 614 -20.03 52.99 -25.52
N SER A 615 -20.50 53.02 -24.27
CA SER A 615 -21.92 53.19 -23.95
C SER A 615 -22.45 54.57 -24.35
N ALA A 616 -21.68 55.64 -24.16
CA ALA A 616 -22.06 57.00 -24.57
C ALA A 616 -22.06 57.17 -26.11
N ALA A 617 -21.14 56.51 -26.82
CA ALA A 617 -21.13 56.49 -28.28
C ALA A 617 -22.29 55.67 -28.87
N GLN A 618 -22.70 54.58 -28.21
CA GLN A 618 -23.90 53.83 -28.59
C GLN A 618 -25.19 54.65 -28.39
N GLU A 619 -25.31 55.40 -27.29
CA GLU A 619 -26.43 56.32 -27.07
C GLU A 619 -26.48 57.47 -28.09
N ALA A 620 -25.32 57.98 -28.54
CA ALA A 620 -25.26 59.01 -29.57
C ALA A 620 -25.65 58.51 -30.97
N THR A 621 -25.33 57.26 -31.33
CA THR A 621 -25.72 56.67 -32.62
C THR A 621 -27.21 56.31 -32.73
N ILE A 622 -27.91 56.16 -31.61
CA ILE A 622 -29.36 55.88 -31.58
C ILE A 622 -30.18 57.16 -31.81
N ALA A 623 -29.59 58.35 -31.61
CA ALA A 623 -30.30 59.64 -31.71
C ALA A 623 -30.39 60.23 -33.13
N ASP A 624 -29.62 59.73 -34.12
CA ASP A 624 -29.43 60.40 -35.42
C ASP A 624 -29.89 59.57 -36.66
N GLY A 625 -30.69 58.52 -36.45
CA GLY A 625 -31.13 57.62 -37.53
C GLY A 625 -32.61 57.25 -37.47
N ASP A 626 -33.48 58.19 -37.82
CA ASP A 626 -34.92 57.96 -37.99
C ASP A 626 -35.21 57.68 -39.48
N ASP A 627 -35.05 56.43 -39.92
CA ASP A 627 -35.66 55.95 -41.16
C ASP A 627 -35.88 54.43 -41.17
N ALA A 628 -37.04 54.04 -41.70
CA ALA A 628 -37.69 52.76 -41.42
C ALA A 628 -37.14 51.54 -42.18
N SER A 629 -37.35 50.36 -41.57
CA SER A 629 -37.40 48.99 -42.12
C SER A 629 -36.12 48.13 -42.14
N THR A 630 -35.79 47.51 -41.00
CA THR A 630 -35.30 46.11 -40.85
C THR A 630 -35.10 45.79 -39.36
N PRO A 631 -35.41 44.58 -38.84
CA PRO A 631 -35.13 44.25 -37.44
C PRO A 631 -33.64 43.85 -37.33
N VAL A 632 -32.78 44.82 -37.04
CA VAL A 632 -31.38 44.55 -36.69
C VAL A 632 -31.34 44.13 -35.22
N GLN A 633 -30.84 42.92 -34.95
CA GLN A 633 -30.58 42.40 -33.63
C GLN A 633 -29.66 43.37 -32.85
N ALA A 634 -30.11 43.83 -31.68
CA ALA A 634 -29.29 44.68 -30.81
C ALA A 634 -27.99 43.95 -30.43
N PRO A 635 -26.79 44.55 -30.64
CA PRO A 635 -25.55 43.95 -30.19
C PRO A 635 -25.48 43.93 -28.65
N ARG A 636 -24.97 42.84 -28.07
CA ARG A 636 -24.83 42.63 -26.62
C ARG A 636 -23.97 43.74 -25.97
N PRO A 637 -24.26 44.14 -24.72
CA PRO A 637 -23.43 45.12 -24.00
C PRO A 637 -22.00 44.58 -23.82
N VAL A 638 -21.00 45.40 -24.15
CA VAL A 638 -19.59 45.09 -23.96
C VAL A 638 -19.28 45.11 -22.46
N ARG A 639 -18.73 44.02 -21.91
CA ARG A 639 -18.35 43.94 -20.49
C ARG A 639 -17.00 44.63 -20.30
N ALA A 640 -16.88 45.47 -19.25
CA ALA A 640 -15.65 46.21 -18.93
C ALA A 640 -14.41 45.31 -18.76
N GLU A 641 -14.60 44.05 -18.34
CA GLU A 641 -13.53 43.05 -18.23
C GLU A 641 -12.85 42.72 -19.57
N ASP A 642 -13.56 42.84 -20.69
CA ASP A 642 -13.03 42.46 -22.00
C ASP A 642 -12.18 43.59 -22.63
N GLU A 643 -12.22 44.79 -22.05
CA GLU A 643 -11.46 45.97 -22.50
C GLU A 643 -10.21 46.28 -21.65
N ARG A 644 -9.90 45.46 -20.64
CA ARG A 644 -8.70 45.61 -19.80
C ARG A 644 -7.42 45.57 -20.63
N ILE A 645 -6.51 46.48 -20.35
CA ILE A 645 -5.19 46.53 -20.99
C ILE A 645 -4.20 45.73 -20.13
N LEU A 646 -3.62 44.68 -20.69
CA LEU A 646 -2.72 43.76 -20.00
C LEU A 646 -1.26 43.95 -20.46
N ALA A 647 -0.33 43.91 -19.51
CA ALA A 647 1.11 43.88 -19.75
C ALA A 647 1.80 42.81 -18.90
N VAL A 648 2.99 42.39 -19.30
CA VAL A 648 3.76 41.36 -18.58
C VAL A 648 4.51 42.00 -17.41
N ASN A 649 4.55 41.32 -16.28
CA ASN A 649 5.34 41.77 -15.14
C ASN A 649 6.85 41.76 -15.50
N PRO A 650 7.58 42.90 -15.37
CA PRO A 650 8.99 42.99 -15.75
C PRO A 650 9.92 42.05 -14.96
N ASN A 651 9.49 41.53 -13.79
CA ASN A 651 10.25 40.57 -12.99
C ASN A 651 10.03 39.10 -13.39
N TYR A 652 9.09 38.81 -14.29
CA TYR A 652 8.81 37.44 -14.70
C TYR A 652 9.75 37.02 -15.83
N VAL A 653 10.73 36.16 -15.55
CA VAL A 653 11.65 35.59 -16.55
C VAL A 653 11.16 34.21 -16.98
N LEU A 654 11.05 33.99 -18.28
CA LEU A 654 10.82 32.66 -18.86
C LEU A 654 12.13 31.86 -18.75
N ASP A 655 12.16 30.81 -17.93
CA ASP A 655 13.21 29.79 -17.94
C ASP A 655 13.03 28.81 -19.11
#